data_AF-A0A5Q2N556-F1
#
_entry.id   AF-A0A5Q2N556-F1
#
_cell.length_a   1.000
_cell.length_b   1.000
_cell.length_c   1.000
_cell.angle_alpha   90.00
_cell.angle_beta   90.00
_cell.angle_gamma   90.00
#
_symmetry.space_group_name_H-M   'P 1'
#
loop_
_entity.id
_entity.type
_entity.pdbx_description
1 polymer ?
#
loop_
_entity_poly.entity_id
_entity_poly.type
_entity_poly.pdbx_seq_one_letter_code
_entity_poly.pdbx_strand_id
1 'polypeptide(L)'
;MDQNEKRMWIQTLWEPIHEIKQSALESERQGIKVAAYCRVSSKDEAITSLKNQIDHYTLFIKNKANWKFVGIYFDAGASAANYKNRRGFQRLLRHCEEGKIDFILTKNVSRFSRNTEELLKIVKELKEWNIGIFFERENIDTSIEYNKFLLSTYSALAQKEIESMSELTRWGFEKQFMQGKPKYSRMLGYDVVKSNEESHLQINEKEAEAVRSIFNMFIKGLSLSEIARQLIQEGVKTSAGKDLWRGSTVKNILTNVTYTGNKLTRVRTKDIFTNKTSKGARDQILIENCHQPIISPEVFDLAQKRLEEIKPKEIAAKPKNKKALSGRMKCGHCGYRLSNYPTRGVNYWKCDPSDAGVCHFKSLKEEALRKMMLKAMQKKYDFQQPGLLQRLAKEIERINQDDHFEFLRLKYITEIELAKQEQILLDHHQDIDPMEQAYFAFEEKAAKLEDDRKYRNATIEWLQKINSVDEWLEKVTIEHLRSWVIEMTIYSTDDYRVYWVDDQQTMIGDCTPYGKAELRPKLVKEHEKMISKESITLPKEVDVSVDTNREVIKIEPSQSALSMKAIQSAKNVELMNPFQALGKPRLRTAAYCRVSTDQLDQKTSLKTQVAYYTYLILKDPTYEFAGIFADEGISGKSLKNRTELLKLLEECKAGNIDLILTKSISRFSRNTLDCLEMVRMLRSLQHPVYVYFEKENIHTKDPTSEMMISIFGSIAQEESIGLGESIAWGKRKYAARGIVKTGTLCFGYKFDKNKRWGIDEEEAKIVKRIYQDTLDGKSYNQIVKELTEEGIKSPKGKAKWYTSRIKAILENEAYRGNYVYQRTYTADSIEAKIVPNNGEFPQYFIEDHHEAIVSSSDWEKVQSILEERSEKFKNRNRKKYPKENLKNPAFVNAFTCGDCGSLIGHRRYVEKTYEMHSWICNLANKLYVANRCKAGRFQQKFIELNFMKTLLSIKRDKAFKKAMDELIKMTDLNQEELCLEEELQERIEFFNQQLYEAVNEELNKDGQDSQKVDELTEELVKLHNELKSYSERKRQAQQYKQELNWLWKQLRKIDDKAIESLEVLRKDQEVPFREDIFARIVESGKIFTDGKMVYKLKLGLEWSIDFKNGDYKKLISEQKAAERRAKKEAFLKGPEVKALLEFCQEPKPFSELFKFMNGMLSISESHFRETVLNVLLEQGRMKRKFPEKRNRAMMIYYSVEGVGDEGRVNF
;
A
#
# COMPACT_ATOMS: atom_id res chain seq x y z
N MET A 1 22.46 28.99 -6.60
CA MET A 1 21.73 28.08 -5.69
C MET A 1 22.67 27.00 -5.25
N ASP A 2 23.21 27.21 -4.06
CA ASP A 2 24.15 26.33 -3.39
C ASP A 2 23.45 25.03 -2.93
N GLN A 3 24.17 23.92 -2.81
CA GLN A 3 23.62 22.63 -2.35
C GLN A 3 23.04 22.73 -0.93
N ASN A 4 23.50 23.70 -0.13
CA ASN A 4 22.91 24.03 1.16
C ASN A 4 21.55 24.75 1.05
N GLU A 5 21.35 25.63 0.06
CA GLU A 5 20.04 26.27 -0.17
C GLU A 5 19.01 25.28 -0.71
N LYS A 6 19.44 24.32 -1.54
CA LYS A 6 18.57 23.23 -2.02
C LYS A 6 18.23 22.22 -0.92
N ARG A 7 19.14 21.95 0.01
CA ARG A 7 18.85 21.13 1.21
C ARG A 7 17.91 21.85 2.17
N MET A 8 18.08 23.16 2.37
CA MET A 8 17.14 23.96 3.16
C MET A 8 15.74 23.95 2.56
N TRP A 9 15.58 24.14 1.24
CA TRP A 9 14.24 24.13 0.62
C TRP A 9 13.53 22.77 0.67
N ILE A 10 14.27 21.65 0.67
CA ILE A 10 13.70 20.30 0.80
C ILE A 10 13.39 19.96 2.27
N GLN A 11 14.16 20.47 3.24
CA GLN A 11 13.85 20.34 4.67
C GLN A 11 12.67 21.21 5.13
N THR A 12 12.32 22.27 4.40
CA THR A 12 11.29 23.23 4.86
C THR A 12 9.86 22.79 4.55
N LEU A 13 9.64 21.77 3.70
CA LEU A 13 8.30 21.42 3.23
C LEU A 13 7.60 20.29 4.01
N TRP A 14 8.30 19.49 4.81
CA TRP A 14 7.70 18.31 5.47
C TRP A 14 8.33 17.85 6.82
N GLU A 15 9.04 18.70 7.56
CA GLU A 15 9.41 18.38 8.95
C GLU A 15 9.10 19.55 9.89
N PRO A 16 8.06 19.49 10.73
CA PRO A 16 8.05 20.27 11.95
C PRO A 16 9.04 19.59 12.91
N ILE A 17 10.34 19.90 12.79
CA ILE A 17 11.38 19.55 13.79
C ILE A 17 10.97 20.00 15.21
N HIS A 18 10.06 20.98 15.31
CA HIS A 18 9.46 21.42 16.56
C HIS A 18 8.46 20.43 17.20
N GLU A 19 7.87 19.50 16.44
CA GLU A 19 6.88 18.52 16.95
C GLU A 19 7.50 17.17 17.32
N ILE A 20 8.62 16.78 16.69
CA ILE A 20 9.39 15.58 17.10
C ILE A 20 9.85 15.70 18.57
N LYS A 21 10.24 16.91 19.00
CA LYS A 21 10.56 17.22 20.41
C LYS A 21 9.35 17.19 21.36
N GLN A 22 8.11 17.15 20.84
CA GLN A 22 6.89 17.00 21.64
C GLN A 22 6.51 15.53 21.89
N SER A 23 7.02 14.59 21.06
CA SER A 23 6.85 13.16 21.30
C SER A 23 7.47 12.77 22.64
N ALA A 24 6.74 12.03 23.47
CA ALA A 24 7.29 11.49 24.71
C ALA A 24 8.38 10.42 24.47
N LEU A 25 8.50 9.89 23.24
CA LEU A 25 9.57 8.97 22.80
C LEU A 25 10.93 9.66 22.66
N GLU A 26 10.91 10.94 22.30
CA GLU A 26 12.08 11.77 21.98
C GLU A 26 12.25 12.97 22.93
N SER A 27 11.28 13.19 23.83
CA SER A 27 11.30 14.27 24.81
C SER A 27 12.47 14.15 25.79
N GLU A 28 13.20 15.25 26.01
CA GLU A 28 14.26 15.35 27.04
C GLU A 28 13.71 15.58 28.46
N ARG A 29 12.38 15.62 28.65
CA ARG A 29 11.74 15.83 29.94
C ARG A 29 12.10 14.69 30.91
N GLN A 30 12.73 15.01 32.04
CA GLN A 30 13.04 14.02 33.07
C GLN A 30 11.76 13.55 33.79
N GLY A 31 11.67 12.23 34.01
CA GLY A 31 10.69 11.63 34.92
C GLY A 31 9.35 11.23 34.30
N ILE A 32 9.30 11.00 32.98
CA ILE A 32 8.08 10.55 32.28
C ILE A 32 7.63 9.20 32.84
N LYS A 33 6.42 9.13 33.41
CA LYS A 33 5.87 7.90 33.99
C LYS A 33 5.28 7.00 32.90
N VAL A 34 6.00 5.93 32.54
CA VAL A 34 5.63 5.05 31.42
C VAL A 34 5.02 3.74 31.91
N ALA A 35 3.90 3.35 31.31
CA ALA A 35 3.24 2.08 31.51
C ALA A 35 3.14 1.30 30.19
N ALA A 36 3.07 -0.03 30.25
CA ALA A 36 2.80 -0.86 29.08
C ALA A 36 1.50 -1.63 29.22
N TYR A 37 0.78 -1.85 28.11
CA TYR A 37 -0.43 -2.67 28.06
C TYR A 37 -0.23 -3.91 27.20
N CYS A 38 -0.45 -5.08 27.79
CA CYS A 38 -0.29 -6.40 27.17
C CYS A 38 -1.61 -7.17 27.11
N ARG A 39 -1.78 -8.01 26.09
CA ARG A 39 -2.96 -8.88 25.96
C ARG A 39 -2.55 -10.27 25.48
N VAL A 40 -3.08 -11.31 26.14
CA VAL A 40 -2.77 -12.71 25.80
C VAL A 40 -4.02 -13.50 25.43
N SER A 41 -3.89 -14.34 24.41
CA SER A 41 -4.93 -15.25 23.90
C SER A 41 -4.83 -16.60 24.61
N SER A 42 -5.91 -17.01 25.28
CA SER A 42 -6.06 -18.24 26.09
C SER A 42 -5.49 -18.16 27.51
N LYS A 43 -6.02 -19.01 28.41
CA LYS A 43 -5.60 -19.11 29.82
C LYS A 43 -4.39 -20.04 30.01
N ASP A 44 -4.21 -21.01 29.11
CA ASP A 44 -3.25 -22.11 29.30
C ASP A 44 -1.85 -21.80 28.73
N GLU A 45 -1.73 -20.91 27.73
CA GLU A 45 -0.44 -20.40 27.20
C GLU A 45 -0.08 -18.99 27.74
N ALA A 46 -0.78 -18.54 28.78
CA ALA A 46 -0.80 -17.15 29.19
C ALA A 46 0.54 -16.66 29.78
N ILE A 47 1.21 -17.50 30.57
CA ILE A 47 2.34 -17.09 31.41
C ILE A 47 3.58 -16.80 30.55
N THR A 48 3.96 -17.71 29.65
CA THR A 48 5.16 -17.59 28.81
C THR A 48 5.06 -16.48 27.76
N SER A 49 3.88 -16.31 27.15
CA SER A 49 3.62 -15.25 26.16
C SER A 49 3.50 -13.86 26.77
N LEU A 50 3.01 -13.78 28.03
CA LEU A 50 2.97 -12.54 28.80
C LEU A 50 4.37 -12.11 29.23
N LYS A 51 5.21 -13.05 29.69
CA LYS A 51 6.59 -12.79 30.09
C LYS A 51 7.42 -12.15 28.98
N ASN A 52 7.40 -12.71 27.77
CA ASN A 52 8.16 -12.15 26.64
C ASN A 52 7.75 -10.70 26.33
N GLN A 53 6.48 -10.35 26.51
CA GLN A 53 5.98 -8.99 26.33
C GLN A 53 6.38 -8.08 27.51
N ILE A 54 6.35 -8.62 28.73
CA ILE A 54 6.79 -7.93 29.95
C ILE A 54 8.28 -7.59 29.88
N ASP A 55 9.11 -8.55 29.50
CA ASP A 55 10.57 -8.40 29.38
C ASP A 55 10.92 -7.36 28.31
N HIS A 56 10.27 -7.46 27.14
CA HIS A 56 10.43 -6.50 26.05
C HIS A 56 10.15 -5.07 26.48
N TYR A 57 8.98 -4.80 27.07
CA TYR A 57 8.63 -3.44 27.48
C TYR A 57 9.40 -2.96 28.70
N THR A 58 9.77 -3.87 29.62
CA THR A 58 10.61 -3.51 30.78
C THR A 58 12.01 -3.09 30.33
N LEU A 59 12.62 -3.83 29.39
CA LEU A 59 13.93 -3.48 28.81
C LEU A 59 13.84 -2.19 28.00
N PHE A 60 12.79 -2.06 27.18
CA PHE A 60 12.54 -0.86 26.38
C PHE A 60 12.44 0.39 27.26
N ILE A 61 11.73 0.29 28.40
CA ILE A 61 11.59 1.42 29.33
C ILE A 61 12.90 1.71 30.07
N LYS A 62 13.63 0.67 30.51
CA LYS A 62 14.93 0.84 31.22
C LYS A 62 16.03 1.44 30.35
N ASN A 63 16.00 1.20 29.04
CA ASN A 63 17.00 1.72 28.11
C ASN A 63 16.89 3.25 27.88
N LYS A 64 15.84 3.90 28.41
CA LYS A 64 15.62 5.35 28.32
C LYS A 64 15.84 5.99 29.70
N ALA A 65 16.92 6.76 29.85
CA ALA A 65 17.33 7.34 31.13
C ALA A 65 16.32 8.35 31.74
N ASN A 66 15.45 8.92 30.91
CA ASN A 66 14.44 9.92 31.27
C ASN A 66 13.07 9.32 31.64
N TRP A 67 12.91 7.99 31.57
CA TRP A 67 11.64 7.31 31.82
C TRP A 67 11.59 6.65 33.19
N LYS A 68 10.43 6.72 33.83
CA LYS A 68 10.13 6.05 35.09
C LYS A 68 9.11 4.94 34.84
N PHE A 69 9.51 3.70 35.10
CA PHE A 69 8.63 2.54 34.98
C PHE A 69 7.52 2.60 36.04
N VAL A 70 6.25 2.61 35.60
CA VAL A 70 5.07 2.59 36.49
C VAL A 70 4.56 1.16 36.69
N GLY A 71 4.49 0.38 35.62
CA GLY A 71 3.98 -0.99 35.66
C GLY A 71 3.48 -1.47 34.30
N ILE A 72 3.18 -2.77 34.23
CA ILE A 72 2.65 -3.43 33.04
C ILE A 72 1.27 -3.96 33.36
N TYR A 73 0.29 -3.54 32.57
CA TYR A 73 -1.11 -3.88 32.71
C TYR A 73 -1.46 -4.94 31.69
N PHE A 74 -2.17 -5.99 32.09
CA PHE A 74 -2.55 -7.03 31.14
C PHE A 74 -3.92 -7.63 31.40
N ASP A 75 -4.49 -8.24 30.36
CA ASP A 75 -5.73 -9.02 30.44
C ASP A 75 -5.55 -10.41 29.80
N ALA A 76 -5.88 -11.46 30.57
CA ALA A 76 -5.85 -12.86 30.15
C ALA A 76 -7.25 -13.34 29.71
N GLY A 77 -7.37 -13.86 28.48
CA GLY A 77 -8.59 -14.56 28.04
C GLY A 77 -9.89 -13.73 27.95
N ALA A 78 -9.84 -12.41 28.03
CA ALA A 78 -11.02 -11.56 27.94
C ALA A 78 -11.62 -11.55 26.51
N SER A 79 -12.94 -11.71 26.40
CA SER A 79 -13.64 -11.62 25.11
C SER A 79 -13.56 -10.20 24.56
N ALA A 80 -12.99 -10.07 23.37
CA ALA A 80 -12.46 -8.83 22.82
C ALA A 80 -13.50 -7.80 22.32
N ALA A 81 -14.75 -7.92 22.74
CA ALA A 81 -15.86 -7.08 22.25
C ALA A 81 -16.39 -6.10 23.31
N ASN A 82 -15.89 -6.11 24.54
CA ASN A 82 -16.32 -5.15 25.56
C ASN A 82 -15.20 -4.85 26.57
N TYR A 83 -14.65 -3.63 26.53
CA TYR A 83 -13.59 -3.22 27.47
C TYR A 83 -14.04 -3.21 28.94
N LYS A 84 -15.36 -3.22 29.22
CA LYS A 84 -15.90 -3.31 30.60
C LYS A 84 -15.55 -4.60 31.34
N ASN A 85 -15.12 -5.62 30.60
CA ASN A 85 -14.66 -6.89 31.18
C ASN A 85 -13.13 -7.01 31.21
N ARG A 86 -12.40 -5.96 30.80
CA ARG A 86 -10.93 -5.91 30.72
C ARG A 86 -10.41 -5.15 31.95
N ARG A 87 -10.29 -5.85 33.07
CA ARG A 87 -9.97 -5.24 34.37
C ARG A 87 -8.57 -4.61 34.39
N GLY A 88 -7.59 -5.23 33.72
CA GLY A 88 -6.24 -4.66 33.60
C GLY A 88 -6.23 -3.36 32.79
N PHE A 89 -6.98 -3.34 31.69
CA PHE A 89 -7.16 -2.14 30.87
C PHE A 89 -7.93 -1.02 31.59
N GLN A 90 -9.00 -1.34 32.33
CA GLN A 90 -9.71 -0.33 33.12
C GLN A 90 -8.82 0.29 34.20
N ARG A 91 -7.97 -0.54 34.82
CA ARG A 91 -7.02 -0.05 35.81
C ARG A 91 -5.96 0.87 35.20
N LEU A 92 -5.47 0.55 34.01
CA LEU A 92 -4.58 1.41 33.24
C LEU A 92 -5.21 2.80 33.03
N LEU A 93 -6.45 2.85 32.52
CA LEU A 93 -7.16 4.11 32.27
C LEU A 93 -7.41 4.91 33.56
N ARG A 94 -7.72 4.24 34.67
CA ARG A 94 -7.86 4.90 35.97
C ARG A 94 -6.52 5.50 36.46
N HIS A 95 -5.41 4.78 36.31
CA HIS A 95 -4.09 5.32 36.67
C HIS A 95 -3.64 6.45 35.75
N CYS A 96 -4.16 6.49 34.51
CA CYS A 96 -4.05 7.65 33.63
C CYS A 96 -4.83 8.84 34.19
N GLU A 97 -6.11 8.66 34.54
CA GLU A 97 -6.97 9.69 35.15
C GLU A 97 -6.40 10.22 36.48
N GLU A 98 -5.83 9.36 37.32
CA GLU A 98 -5.19 9.72 38.60
C GLU A 98 -3.81 10.41 38.44
N GLY A 99 -3.32 10.62 37.21
CA GLY A 99 -2.02 11.27 36.94
C GLY A 99 -0.80 10.42 37.33
N LYS A 100 -0.97 9.10 37.44
CA LYS A 100 0.11 8.15 37.75
C LYS A 100 0.88 7.72 36.50
N ILE A 101 0.34 7.94 35.31
CA ILE A 101 0.90 7.55 34.01
C ILE A 101 0.88 8.77 33.08
N ASP A 102 1.99 9.02 32.41
CA ASP A 102 2.14 10.09 31.42
C ASP A 102 2.23 9.52 29.98
N PHE A 103 2.60 8.24 29.83
CA PHE A 103 2.77 7.60 28.52
C PHE A 103 2.47 6.10 28.54
N ILE A 104 1.82 5.59 27.49
CA ILE A 104 1.39 4.19 27.36
C ILE A 104 2.09 3.53 26.16
N LEU A 105 2.64 2.34 26.37
CA LEU A 105 3.19 1.49 25.30
C LEU A 105 2.27 0.30 25.04
N THR A 106 2.01 -0.02 23.77
CA THR A 106 1.25 -1.20 23.37
C THR A 106 1.70 -1.74 22.01
N LYS A 107 1.56 -3.04 21.81
CA LYS A 107 2.08 -3.70 20.60
C LYS A 107 1.38 -3.28 19.32
N ASN A 108 0.05 -3.12 19.36
CA ASN A 108 -0.72 -2.68 18.21
C ASN A 108 -2.12 -2.18 18.56
N VAL A 109 -2.73 -1.45 17.62
CA VAL A 109 -4.09 -0.88 17.76
C VAL A 109 -5.12 -1.96 18.10
N SER A 110 -5.13 -3.09 17.40
CA SER A 110 -6.09 -4.19 17.59
C SER A 110 -5.99 -4.90 18.97
N ARG A 111 -4.82 -4.81 19.63
CA ARG A 111 -4.59 -5.32 20.98
C ARG A 111 -5.10 -4.34 22.02
N PHE A 112 -5.03 -3.04 21.74
CA PHE A 112 -5.57 -1.98 22.58
C PHE A 112 -7.11 -1.95 22.52
N SER A 113 -7.71 -1.84 21.33
CA SER A 113 -9.16 -1.96 21.11
C SER A 113 -9.49 -2.60 19.76
N ARG A 114 -10.56 -3.41 19.72
CA ARG A 114 -11.13 -3.94 18.46
C ARG A 114 -12.32 -3.13 17.95
N ASN A 115 -12.87 -2.25 18.78
CA ASN A 115 -13.95 -1.35 18.40
C ASN A 115 -13.34 0.04 18.19
N THR A 116 -13.47 0.55 16.97
CA THR A 116 -12.93 1.84 16.56
C THR A 116 -13.57 3.02 17.28
N GLU A 117 -14.88 3.00 17.48
CA GLU A 117 -15.58 4.06 18.21
C GLU A 117 -15.11 4.13 19.67
N GLU A 118 -14.93 2.97 20.30
CA GLU A 118 -14.36 2.87 21.64
C GLU A 118 -12.90 3.35 21.68
N LEU A 119 -12.08 3.00 20.68
CA LEU A 119 -10.69 3.45 20.57
C LEU A 119 -10.60 4.98 20.49
N LEU A 120 -11.37 5.59 19.61
CA LEU A 120 -11.38 7.04 19.41
C LEU A 120 -11.85 7.77 20.67
N LYS A 121 -12.85 7.22 21.36
CA LYS A 121 -13.31 7.75 22.64
C LYS A 121 -12.20 7.71 23.70
N ILE A 122 -11.54 6.57 23.88
CA ILE A 122 -10.48 6.40 24.87
C ILE A 122 -9.29 7.31 24.57
N VAL A 123 -8.90 7.42 23.29
CA VAL A 123 -7.79 8.30 22.89
C VAL A 123 -8.13 9.77 23.14
N LYS A 124 -9.39 10.17 22.95
CA LYS A 124 -9.85 11.51 23.29
C LYS A 124 -9.74 11.77 24.80
N GLU A 125 -10.21 10.85 25.63
CA GLU A 125 -10.10 10.94 27.10
C GLU A 125 -8.63 11.02 27.55
N LEU A 126 -7.75 10.19 26.99
CA LEU A 126 -6.32 10.21 27.31
C LEU A 126 -5.64 11.52 26.87
N LYS A 127 -6.05 12.11 25.73
CA LYS A 127 -5.56 13.43 25.31
C LYS A 127 -6.02 14.55 26.25
N GLU A 128 -7.27 14.50 26.73
CA GLU A 128 -7.78 15.44 27.74
C GLU A 128 -6.97 15.37 29.05
N TRP A 129 -6.43 14.19 29.38
CA TRP A 129 -5.52 13.99 30.51
C TRP A 129 -4.03 14.20 30.16
N ASN A 130 -3.72 14.64 28.94
CA ASN A 130 -2.36 14.87 28.43
C ASN A 130 -1.46 13.61 28.43
N ILE A 131 -2.02 12.47 28.04
CA ILE A 131 -1.35 11.16 28.03
C ILE A 131 -1.20 10.65 26.60
N GLY A 132 0.05 10.34 26.22
CA GLY A 132 0.37 9.76 24.93
C GLY A 132 0.31 8.24 24.91
N ILE A 133 0.08 7.67 23.72
CA ILE A 133 0.05 6.22 23.49
C ILE A 133 0.93 5.92 22.28
N PHE A 134 1.81 4.94 22.42
CA PHE A 134 2.61 4.41 21.33
C PHE A 134 2.13 3.02 20.91
N PHE A 135 1.77 2.89 19.62
CA PHE A 135 1.45 1.63 18.96
C PHE A 135 2.66 1.15 18.16
N GLU A 136 3.36 0.14 18.67
CA GLU A 136 4.65 -0.32 18.15
C GLU A 136 4.58 -0.85 16.71
N ARG A 137 3.57 -1.67 16.37
CA ARG A 137 3.44 -2.26 15.03
C ARG A 137 3.11 -1.22 13.97
N GLU A 138 2.20 -0.32 14.28
CA GLU A 138 1.75 0.71 13.36
C GLU A 138 2.69 1.95 13.37
N ASN A 139 3.69 1.96 14.26
CA ASN A 139 4.60 3.07 14.53
C ASN A 139 3.89 4.41 14.78
N ILE A 140 2.81 4.38 15.57
CA ILE A 140 1.96 5.56 15.83
C ILE A 140 2.17 6.05 17.25
N ASP A 141 2.57 7.31 17.41
CA ASP A 141 2.61 8.00 18.71
C ASP A 141 1.52 9.05 18.80
N THR A 142 0.50 8.82 19.63
CA THR A 142 -0.63 9.74 19.77
C THR A 142 -0.33 11.00 20.57
N SER A 143 0.88 11.15 21.14
CA SER A 143 1.32 12.42 21.73
C SER A 143 1.63 13.49 20.67
N ILE A 144 1.79 13.08 19.41
CA ILE A 144 2.01 13.99 18.27
C ILE A 144 0.65 14.35 17.64
N GLU A 145 0.39 15.64 17.44
CA GLU A 145 -0.92 16.14 17.01
C GLU A 145 -1.33 15.64 15.60
N TYR A 146 -0.35 15.46 14.71
CA TYR A 146 -0.53 14.87 13.37
C TYR A 146 -1.03 13.41 13.39
N ASN A 147 -0.67 12.61 14.40
CA ASN A 147 -1.01 11.19 14.48
C ASN A 147 -2.49 10.92 14.86
N LYS A 148 -3.24 11.96 15.25
CA LYS A 148 -4.70 11.89 15.46
C LYS A 148 -5.44 11.50 14.18
N PHE A 149 -4.97 12.01 13.05
CA PHE A 149 -5.51 11.71 11.73
C PHE A 149 -5.18 10.26 11.31
N LEU A 150 -3.92 9.87 11.45
CA LEU A 150 -3.45 8.51 11.15
C LEU A 150 -4.24 7.46 11.96
N LEU A 151 -4.45 7.73 13.25
CA LEU A 151 -5.24 6.88 14.13
C LEU A 151 -6.71 6.78 13.70
N SER A 152 -7.33 7.88 13.22
CA SER A 152 -8.70 7.87 12.69
C SER A 152 -8.83 7.07 11.38
N THR A 153 -7.78 7.05 10.56
CA THR A 153 -7.74 6.25 9.33
C THR A 153 -7.53 4.76 9.63
N TYR A 154 -6.58 4.42 10.50
CA TYR A 154 -6.37 3.03 10.95
C TYR A 154 -7.60 2.45 11.64
N SER A 155 -8.27 3.29 12.44
CA SER A 155 -9.58 3.06 13.02
C SER A 155 -10.63 2.67 11.97
N ALA A 156 -10.77 3.46 10.90
CA ALA A 156 -11.71 3.16 9.82
C ALA A 156 -11.35 1.87 9.06
N LEU A 157 -10.05 1.62 8.82
CA LEU A 157 -9.56 0.42 8.14
C LEU A 157 -9.76 -0.85 8.97
N ALA A 158 -9.47 -0.81 10.27
CA ALA A 158 -9.65 -1.94 11.19
C ALA A 158 -11.13 -2.29 11.41
N GLN A 159 -12.00 -1.27 11.48
CA GLN A 159 -13.46 -1.44 11.51
C GLN A 159 -13.91 -2.27 10.29
N LYS A 160 -13.37 -1.91 9.11
CA LYS A 160 -13.71 -2.54 7.85
C LYS A 160 -13.18 -3.96 7.70
N GLU A 161 -11.98 -4.26 8.21
CA GLU A 161 -11.47 -5.64 8.20
C GLU A 161 -12.36 -6.57 9.05
N ILE A 162 -12.87 -6.10 10.19
CA ILE A 162 -13.79 -6.86 11.03
C ILE A 162 -15.14 -7.05 10.34
N GLU A 163 -15.64 -6.02 9.66
CA GLU A 163 -16.87 -6.08 8.86
C GLU A 163 -16.71 -7.05 7.68
N SER A 164 -15.64 -6.93 6.88
CA SER A 164 -15.36 -7.79 5.73
C SER A 164 -15.08 -9.24 6.13
N MET A 165 -14.33 -9.52 7.21
CA MET A 165 -14.16 -10.89 7.71
C MET A 165 -15.49 -11.48 8.19
N SER A 166 -16.34 -10.66 8.80
CA SER A 166 -17.68 -11.06 9.23
C SER A 166 -18.59 -11.32 8.03
N GLU A 167 -18.53 -10.49 6.99
CA GLU A 167 -19.28 -10.66 5.73
C GLU A 167 -18.83 -11.88 4.95
N LEU A 168 -17.52 -12.13 4.81
CA LEU A 168 -16.99 -13.34 4.17
C LEU A 168 -17.36 -14.61 4.95
N THR A 169 -17.27 -14.56 6.28
CA THR A 169 -17.70 -15.67 7.14
C THR A 169 -19.20 -15.90 7.04
N ARG A 170 -20.00 -14.83 7.00
CA ARG A 170 -21.46 -14.87 6.82
C ARG A 170 -21.83 -15.43 5.44
N TRP A 171 -21.14 -15.00 4.39
CA TRP A 171 -21.36 -15.46 3.02
C TRP A 171 -20.95 -16.93 2.86
N GLY A 172 -19.87 -17.36 3.51
CA GLY A 172 -19.49 -18.78 3.60
C GLY A 172 -20.57 -19.63 4.28
N PHE A 173 -21.11 -19.17 5.41
CA PHE A 173 -22.22 -19.86 6.08
C PHE A 173 -23.53 -19.82 5.26
N GLU A 174 -23.81 -18.70 4.58
CA GLU A 174 -24.96 -18.55 3.68
C GLU A 174 -24.90 -19.52 2.51
N LYS A 175 -23.75 -19.61 1.84
CA LYS A 175 -23.50 -20.58 0.78
C LYS A 175 -23.69 -22.02 1.27
N GLN A 176 -23.18 -22.36 2.46
CA GLN A 176 -23.37 -23.68 3.06
C GLN A 176 -24.83 -23.98 3.41
N PHE A 177 -25.59 -23.00 3.91
CA PHE A 177 -27.01 -23.18 4.22
C PHE A 177 -27.86 -23.36 2.96
N MET A 178 -27.59 -22.59 1.90
CA MET A 178 -28.26 -22.74 0.60
C MET A 178 -27.96 -24.09 -0.06
N GLN A 179 -26.78 -24.67 0.23
CA GLN A 179 -26.40 -26.02 -0.20
C GLN A 179 -26.95 -27.14 0.71
N GLY A 180 -27.80 -26.82 1.70
CA GLY A 180 -28.38 -27.81 2.62
C GLY A 180 -27.35 -28.45 3.56
N LYS A 181 -26.22 -27.80 3.84
CA LYS A 181 -25.13 -28.30 4.71
C LYS A 181 -25.02 -27.47 6.00
N PRO A 182 -25.91 -27.65 6.98
CA PRO A 182 -25.86 -26.88 8.21
C PRO A 182 -24.70 -27.29 9.12
N LYS A 183 -24.12 -26.30 9.82
CA LYS A 183 -23.17 -26.57 10.89
C LYS A 183 -23.89 -26.94 12.19
N TYR A 184 -23.49 -28.06 12.78
CA TYR A 184 -24.04 -28.52 14.05
C TYR A 184 -23.15 -28.16 15.25
N SER A 185 -23.78 -28.00 16.41
CA SER A 185 -23.13 -27.88 17.71
C SER A 185 -23.59 -29.06 18.56
N ARG A 186 -22.78 -29.46 19.55
CA ARG A 186 -23.13 -30.57 20.45
C ARG A 186 -24.53 -30.37 21.05
N MET A 187 -25.37 -31.39 20.91
CA MET A 187 -26.73 -31.43 21.43
C MET A 187 -26.99 -32.78 22.06
N LEU A 188 -27.85 -32.81 23.09
CA LEU A 188 -28.18 -34.06 23.77
C LEU A 188 -28.90 -34.99 22.78
N GLY A 189 -28.48 -36.25 22.69
CA GLY A 189 -29.10 -37.24 21.80
C GLY A 189 -28.41 -37.42 20.45
N TYR A 190 -27.44 -36.56 20.10
CA TYR A 190 -26.65 -36.71 18.88
C TYR A 190 -25.17 -36.45 19.11
N ASP A 191 -24.35 -37.31 18.51
CA ASP A 191 -22.92 -37.12 18.35
C ASP A 191 -22.62 -36.38 17.04
N VAL A 192 -21.71 -35.40 17.10
CA VAL A 192 -21.27 -34.65 15.92
C VAL A 192 -20.05 -35.36 15.34
N VAL A 193 -20.24 -36.09 14.25
CA VAL A 193 -19.16 -36.81 13.55
C VAL A 193 -18.72 -35.98 12.35
N LYS A 194 -17.40 -35.92 12.11
CA LYS A 194 -16.84 -35.26 10.93
C LYS A 194 -16.42 -36.29 9.91
N SER A 195 -16.96 -36.21 8.69
CA SER A 195 -16.55 -37.02 7.55
C SER A 195 -16.26 -36.10 6.37
N ASN A 196 -15.10 -36.22 5.72
CA ASN A 196 -14.67 -35.37 4.59
C ASN A 196 -14.92 -33.86 4.80
N GLU A 197 -14.51 -33.32 5.96
CA GLU A 197 -14.72 -31.92 6.38
C GLU A 197 -16.19 -31.48 6.64
N GLU A 198 -17.17 -32.36 6.43
CA GLU A 198 -18.59 -32.13 6.71
C GLU A 198 -18.97 -32.63 8.10
N SER A 199 -19.82 -31.89 8.81
CA SER A 199 -20.31 -32.26 10.15
C SER A 199 -21.69 -32.89 10.02
N HIS A 200 -21.83 -34.15 10.44
CA HIS A 200 -23.10 -34.88 10.44
C HIS A 200 -23.52 -35.20 11.87
N LEU A 201 -24.84 -35.28 12.11
CA LEU A 201 -25.39 -35.76 13.38
C LEU A 201 -25.65 -37.26 13.29
N GLN A 202 -25.05 -38.01 14.22
CA GLN A 202 -25.33 -39.43 14.42
C GLN A 202 -26.09 -39.59 15.75
N ILE A 203 -27.16 -40.37 15.76
CA ILE A 203 -27.97 -40.58 16.98
C ILE A 203 -27.13 -41.32 18.03
N ASN A 204 -27.08 -40.76 19.23
CA ASN A 204 -26.57 -41.44 20.41
C ASN A 204 -27.75 -42.00 21.19
N GLU A 205 -28.01 -43.30 21.06
CA GLU A 205 -29.26 -43.90 21.52
C GLU A 205 -29.51 -43.73 23.03
N LYS A 206 -28.45 -43.77 23.85
CA LYS A 206 -28.54 -43.54 25.31
C LYS A 206 -28.98 -42.13 25.65
N GLU A 207 -28.46 -41.13 24.94
CA GLU A 207 -28.87 -39.73 25.15
C GLU A 207 -30.20 -39.41 24.47
N ALA A 208 -30.52 -40.09 23.35
CA ALA A 208 -31.76 -39.91 22.61
C ALA A 208 -32.97 -40.39 23.42
N GLU A 209 -32.82 -41.47 24.19
CA GLU A 209 -33.84 -41.93 25.14
C GLU A 209 -34.22 -40.84 26.16
N ALA A 210 -33.23 -40.12 26.70
CA ALA A 210 -33.48 -39.00 27.60
C ALA A 210 -34.26 -37.86 26.90
N VAL A 211 -33.97 -37.57 25.63
CA VAL A 211 -34.73 -36.58 24.84
C VAL A 211 -36.17 -37.04 24.62
N ARG A 212 -36.40 -38.30 24.23
CA ARG A 212 -37.75 -38.86 24.05
C ARG A 212 -38.55 -38.82 25.36
N SER A 213 -37.90 -39.17 26.48
CA SER A 213 -38.49 -39.09 27.82
C SER A 213 -38.90 -37.66 28.19
N ILE A 214 -38.07 -36.65 27.87
CA ILE A 214 -38.40 -35.22 28.10
C ILE A 214 -39.67 -34.80 27.35
N PHE A 215 -39.80 -35.13 26.06
CA PHE A 215 -40.99 -34.81 25.28
C PHE A 215 -42.23 -35.52 25.83
N ASN A 216 -42.11 -36.81 26.17
CA ASN A 216 -43.21 -37.60 26.73
C ASN A 216 -43.68 -37.07 28.08
N MET A 217 -42.75 -36.84 29.03
CA MET A 217 -43.06 -36.26 30.34
C MET A 217 -43.76 -34.89 30.20
N PHE A 218 -43.30 -34.06 29.26
CA PHE A 218 -43.91 -32.76 29.02
C PHE A 218 -45.33 -32.93 28.47
N ILE A 219 -45.55 -33.77 27.45
CA ILE A 219 -46.90 -33.99 26.89
C ILE A 219 -47.86 -34.54 27.97
N LYS A 220 -47.38 -35.45 28.83
CA LYS A 220 -48.16 -36.10 29.90
C LYS A 220 -48.67 -35.21 31.03
N GLY A 221 -48.15 -34.00 31.22
CA GLY A 221 -48.61 -33.16 32.33
C GLY A 221 -47.53 -32.44 33.11
N LEU A 222 -46.28 -32.89 33.05
CA LEU A 222 -45.25 -32.37 33.93
C LEU A 222 -44.82 -30.94 33.54
N SER A 223 -44.55 -30.12 34.55
CA SER A 223 -43.97 -28.79 34.36
C SER A 223 -42.49 -28.88 34.02
N LEU A 224 -41.95 -27.84 33.39
CA LEU A 224 -40.53 -27.73 33.02
C LEU A 224 -39.57 -27.94 34.22
N SER A 225 -39.99 -27.52 35.41
CA SER A 225 -39.20 -27.65 36.64
C SER A 225 -39.32 -29.04 37.28
N GLU A 226 -40.41 -29.77 37.05
CA GLU A 226 -40.57 -31.16 37.48
C GLU A 226 -39.72 -32.09 36.61
N ILE A 227 -39.76 -31.89 35.30
CA ILE A 227 -38.91 -32.63 34.35
C ILE A 227 -37.43 -32.43 34.69
N ALA A 228 -37.00 -31.18 34.92
CA ALA A 228 -35.62 -30.90 35.33
C ALA A 228 -35.22 -31.61 36.62
N ARG A 229 -36.12 -31.72 37.60
CA ARG A 229 -35.84 -32.40 38.87
C ARG A 229 -35.73 -33.90 38.69
N GLN A 230 -36.62 -34.48 37.90
CA GLN A 230 -36.62 -35.92 37.61
C GLN A 230 -35.32 -36.33 36.91
N LEU A 231 -34.86 -35.55 35.91
CA LEU A 231 -33.57 -35.80 35.25
C LEU A 231 -32.37 -35.72 36.20
N ILE A 232 -32.41 -34.85 37.21
CA ILE A 232 -31.37 -34.76 38.25
C ILE A 232 -31.39 -36.02 39.13
N GLN A 233 -32.58 -36.50 39.51
CA GLN A 233 -32.76 -37.71 40.33
C GLN A 233 -32.32 -38.98 39.59
N GLU A 234 -32.59 -39.05 38.29
CA GLU A 234 -32.19 -40.14 37.40
C GLU A 234 -30.69 -40.08 37.03
N GLY A 235 -29.96 -39.06 37.49
CA GLY A 235 -28.52 -38.90 37.22
C GLY A 235 -28.18 -38.55 35.77
N VAL A 236 -29.17 -38.10 34.98
CA VAL A 236 -28.99 -37.74 33.57
C VAL A 236 -28.17 -36.46 33.48
N LYS A 237 -27.08 -36.48 32.70
CA LYS A 237 -26.25 -35.29 32.49
C LYS A 237 -26.79 -34.42 31.35
N THR A 238 -26.59 -33.10 31.47
CA THR A 238 -26.87 -32.17 30.37
C THR A 238 -25.87 -32.35 29.22
N SER A 239 -26.16 -31.81 28.02
CA SER A 239 -25.24 -31.85 26.86
C SER A 239 -23.86 -31.22 27.11
N ALA A 240 -23.72 -30.40 28.15
CA ALA A 240 -22.45 -29.80 28.60
C ALA A 240 -21.76 -30.60 29.72
N GLY A 241 -22.25 -31.80 30.04
CA GLY A 241 -21.73 -32.68 31.09
C GLY A 241 -22.04 -32.23 32.53
N LYS A 242 -22.96 -31.28 32.72
CA LYS A 242 -23.34 -30.78 34.05
C LYS A 242 -24.46 -31.60 34.65
N ASP A 243 -24.39 -31.80 35.97
CA ASP A 243 -25.39 -32.55 36.75
C ASP A 243 -26.65 -31.73 37.07
N LEU A 244 -26.59 -30.40 36.99
CA LEU A 244 -27.72 -29.52 37.31
C LEU A 244 -28.59 -29.19 36.08
N TRP A 245 -29.83 -29.65 36.09
CA TRP A 245 -30.86 -29.27 35.13
C TRP A 245 -31.66 -28.04 35.58
N ARG A 246 -32.05 -27.21 34.61
CA ARG A 246 -32.93 -26.06 34.81
C ARG A 246 -34.14 -26.18 33.87
N GLY A 247 -35.30 -25.68 34.28
CA GLY A 247 -36.49 -25.68 33.42
C GLY A 247 -36.28 -24.89 32.11
N SER A 248 -35.37 -23.90 32.10
CA SER A 248 -34.96 -23.23 30.85
C SER A 248 -34.19 -24.14 29.89
N THR A 249 -33.42 -25.10 30.41
CA THR A 249 -32.71 -26.09 29.60
C THR A 249 -33.70 -27.05 28.95
N VAL A 250 -34.67 -27.55 29.73
CA VAL A 250 -35.77 -28.40 29.23
C VAL A 250 -36.57 -27.67 28.15
N LYS A 251 -36.94 -26.40 28.40
CA LYS A 251 -37.65 -25.57 27.42
C LYS A 251 -36.87 -25.42 26.11
N ASN A 252 -35.55 -25.21 26.17
CA ASN A 252 -34.73 -25.08 24.96
C ASN A 252 -34.74 -26.38 24.13
N ILE A 253 -34.75 -27.55 24.78
CA ILE A 253 -34.86 -28.85 24.10
C ILE A 253 -36.22 -28.98 23.41
N LEU A 254 -37.31 -28.70 24.14
CA LEU A 254 -38.68 -28.78 23.61
C LEU A 254 -38.93 -27.83 22.44
N THR A 255 -38.24 -26.68 22.37
CA THR A 255 -38.39 -25.70 21.26
C THR A 255 -37.44 -25.91 20.09
N ASN A 256 -36.52 -26.88 20.16
CA ASN A 256 -35.48 -27.04 19.14
C ASN A 256 -35.96 -27.96 18.01
N VAL A 257 -36.28 -27.37 16.86
CA VAL A 257 -36.72 -28.07 15.64
C VAL A 257 -35.70 -29.11 15.14
N THR A 258 -34.42 -29.01 15.52
CA THR A 258 -33.38 -30.00 15.16
C THR A 258 -33.68 -31.42 15.65
N TYR A 259 -34.57 -31.62 16.63
CA TYR A 259 -34.96 -32.98 17.03
C TYR A 259 -35.87 -33.71 16.04
N THR A 260 -36.49 -33.00 15.09
CA THR A 260 -37.38 -33.57 14.06
C THR A 260 -36.67 -33.87 12.74
N GLY A 261 -35.33 -33.88 12.71
CA GLY A 261 -34.55 -34.05 11.47
C GLY A 261 -34.40 -32.78 10.62
N ASN A 262 -35.00 -31.66 11.04
CA ASN A 262 -34.99 -30.38 10.30
C ASN A 262 -34.10 -29.33 10.99
N LYS A 263 -33.43 -28.45 10.23
CA LYS A 263 -32.59 -27.39 10.80
C LYS A 263 -33.09 -26.00 10.46
N LEU A 264 -33.46 -25.23 11.49
CA LEU A 264 -33.72 -23.80 11.38
C LEU A 264 -32.46 -22.99 11.70
N THR A 265 -31.97 -22.23 10.72
CA THR A 265 -30.77 -21.39 10.85
C THR A 265 -31.16 -19.90 11.03
N ARG A 266 -30.19 -19.05 11.41
CA ARG A 266 -30.40 -17.58 11.60
C ARG A 266 -31.45 -17.16 12.63
N VAL A 267 -31.82 -18.06 13.56
CA VAL A 267 -32.82 -17.79 14.63
C VAL A 267 -32.44 -16.60 15.52
N ARG A 268 -31.14 -16.35 15.70
CA ARG A 268 -30.60 -15.23 16.51
C ARG A 268 -29.49 -14.53 15.74
N THR A 269 -29.61 -13.21 15.60
CA THR A 269 -28.59 -12.36 14.99
C THR A 269 -27.92 -11.56 16.08
N LYS A 270 -26.59 -11.63 16.15
CA LYS A 270 -25.80 -10.83 17.08
C LYS A 270 -25.33 -9.57 16.35
N ASP A 271 -25.74 -8.42 16.87
CA ASP A 271 -25.21 -7.13 16.43
C ASP A 271 -23.74 -7.02 16.87
N ILE A 272 -22.88 -6.64 15.93
CA ILE A 272 -21.43 -6.64 16.11
C ILE A 272 -20.93 -5.47 16.96
N PHE A 273 -21.65 -4.34 16.94
CA PHE A 273 -21.25 -3.11 17.64
C PHE A 273 -21.79 -3.08 19.06
N THR A 274 -23.05 -3.46 19.23
CA THR A 274 -23.75 -3.41 20.52
C THR A 274 -23.68 -4.74 21.28
N ASN A 275 -23.21 -5.81 20.63
CA ASN A 275 -23.20 -7.18 21.15
C ASN A 275 -24.61 -7.70 21.54
N LYS A 276 -25.66 -6.97 21.16
CA LYS A 276 -27.05 -7.32 21.45
C LYS A 276 -27.50 -8.42 20.50
N THR A 277 -28.30 -9.35 21.01
CA THR A 277 -28.83 -10.45 20.20
C THR A 277 -30.30 -10.18 19.93
N SER A 278 -30.68 -10.06 18.67
CA SER A 278 -32.07 -9.95 18.22
C SER A 278 -32.55 -11.31 17.68
N LYS A 279 -33.83 -11.64 17.90
CA LYS A 279 -34.46 -12.85 17.39
C LYS A 279 -35.27 -12.47 16.14
N GLY A 280 -35.12 -13.19 15.03
CA GLY A 280 -35.91 -12.96 13.81
C GLY A 280 -35.62 -11.65 13.05
N ALA A 281 -34.49 -10.99 13.30
CA ALA A 281 -34.12 -9.74 12.61
C ALA A 281 -33.70 -9.92 11.14
N ARG A 282 -33.66 -11.16 10.65
CA ARG A 282 -33.26 -11.55 9.29
C ARG A 282 -34.11 -12.73 8.83
N ASP A 283 -34.04 -12.98 7.53
CA ASP A 283 -34.53 -14.20 6.91
C ASP A 283 -33.97 -15.44 7.61
N GLN A 284 -34.83 -16.41 7.89
CA GLN A 284 -34.45 -17.70 8.45
C GLN A 284 -34.43 -18.73 7.33
N ILE A 285 -33.51 -19.68 7.39
CA ILE A 285 -33.43 -20.74 6.39
C ILE A 285 -33.75 -22.05 7.09
N LEU A 286 -34.83 -22.70 6.67
CA LEU A 286 -35.19 -24.07 7.07
C LEU A 286 -34.56 -25.03 6.07
N ILE A 287 -33.85 -26.03 6.59
CA ILE A 287 -33.30 -27.14 5.82
C ILE A 287 -34.02 -28.40 6.29
N GLU A 288 -34.79 -29.02 5.41
CA GLU A 288 -35.58 -30.20 5.74
C GLU A 288 -34.76 -31.48 5.62
N ASN A 289 -35.09 -32.50 6.42
CA ASN A 289 -34.54 -33.86 6.35
C ASN A 289 -33.00 -33.95 6.32
N CYS A 290 -32.33 -33.05 7.05
CA CYS A 290 -30.86 -32.97 7.05
C CYS A 290 -30.16 -34.05 7.88
N HIS A 291 -30.87 -34.70 8.81
CA HIS A 291 -30.38 -35.82 9.63
C HIS A 291 -31.54 -36.66 10.16
N GLN A 292 -31.26 -37.86 10.69
CA GLN A 292 -32.29 -38.75 11.24
C GLN A 292 -33.01 -38.12 12.44
N PRO A 293 -34.36 -38.13 12.51
CA PRO A 293 -35.11 -37.55 13.61
C PRO A 293 -35.08 -38.41 14.89
N ILE A 294 -35.05 -37.78 16.07
CA ILE A 294 -35.28 -38.45 17.37
C ILE A 294 -36.76 -38.39 17.76
N ILE A 295 -37.44 -37.31 17.35
CA ILE A 295 -38.84 -37.01 17.67
C ILE A 295 -39.60 -36.78 16.36
N SER A 296 -40.80 -37.34 16.23
CA SER A 296 -41.62 -37.12 15.04
C SER A 296 -42.20 -35.69 15.01
N PRO A 297 -42.50 -35.12 13.83
CA PRO A 297 -43.11 -33.81 13.71
C PRO A 297 -44.41 -33.66 14.54
N GLU A 298 -45.21 -34.72 14.65
CA GLU A 298 -46.48 -34.72 15.40
C GLU A 298 -46.23 -34.53 16.90
N VAL A 299 -45.27 -35.27 17.47
CA VAL A 299 -44.90 -35.17 18.89
C VAL A 299 -44.33 -33.78 19.19
N PHE A 300 -43.56 -33.22 18.26
CA PHE A 300 -43.02 -31.86 18.39
C PHE A 300 -44.11 -30.79 18.37
N ASP A 301 -45.08 -30.90 17.46
CA ASP A 301 -46.22 -29.98 17.37
C ASP A 301 -47.12 -30.04 18.62
N LEU A 302 -47.36 -31.23 19.18
CA LEU A 302 -48.07 -31.39 20.46
C LEU A 302 -47.36 -30.64 21.60
N ALA A 303 -46.02 -30.75 21.66
CA ALA A 303 -45.23 -30.03 22.64
C ALA A 303 -45.27 -28.50 22.42
N GLN A 304 -45.24 -28.00 21.18
CA GLN A 304 -45.38 -26.57 20.90
C GLN A 304 -46.75 -26.04 21.32
N LYS A 305 -47.84 -26.74 20.96
CA LYS A 305 -49.20 -26.36 21.31
C LYS A 305 -49.36 -26.18 22.82
N ARG A 306 -48.87 -27.15 23.60
CA ARG A 306 -48.87 -27.09 25.06
C ARG A 306 -48.00 -25.94 25.61
N LEU A 307 -46.84 -25.67 25.00
CA LEU A 307 -46.02 -24.52 25.38
C LEU A 307 -46.76 -23.19 25.17
N GLU A 308 -47.62 -23.09 24.16
CA GLU A 308 -48.47 -21.92 23.92
C GLU A 308 -49.59 -21.79 24.94
N GLU A 309 -50.25 -22.89 25.29
CA GLU A 309 -51.30 -22.93 26.32
C GLU A 309 -50.77 -22.51 27.71
N ILE A 310 -49.49 -22.76 28.01
CA ILE A 310 -48.85 -22.43 29.29
C ILE A 310 -48.25 -21.00 29.29
N LYS A 311 -48.24 -20.26 28.16
CA LYS A 311 -47.68 -18.89 28.13
C LYS A 311 -48.48 -17.96 29.06
N PRO A 312 -47.85 -17.34 30.08
CA PRO A 312 -48.51 -16.32 30.87
C PRO A 312 -48.77 -15.06 30.01
N LYS A 313 -49.92 -14.40 30.18
CA LYS A 313 -50.24 -13.11 29.55
C LYS A 313 -49.13 -12.09 29.86
N GLU A 314 -48.66 -11.37 28.84
CA GLU A 314 -47.49 -10.49 28.93
C GLU A 314 -47.65 -9.40 29.99
N ILE A 315 -46.85 -9.48 31.05
CA ILE A 315 -46.62 -8.35 31.96
C ILE A 315 -45.30 -7.71 31.53
N ALA A 316 -45.35 -6.42 31.21
CA ALA A 316 -44.23 -5.62 30.75
C ALA A 316 -42.97 -5.83 31.62
N ALA A 317 -41.90 -6.32 30.99
CA ALA A 317 -40.64 -6.57 31.66
C ALA A 317 -39.94 -5.25 32.00
N LYS A 318 -39.89 -4.90 33.30
CA LYS A 318 -39.03 -3.80 33.79
C LYS A 318 -37.54 -4.14 33.57
N PRO A 319 -36.69 -3.14 33.30
CA PRO A 319 -35.26 -3.35 33.04
C PRO A 319 -34.55 -4.01 34.23
N LYS A 320 -33.72 -5.02 33.94
CA LYS A 320 -32.89 -5.71 34.92
C LYS A 320 -31.62 -4.90 35.23
N ASN A 321 -31.66 -4.06 36.24
CA ASN A 321 -30.42 -3.48 36.79
C ASN A 321 -29.59 -4.57 37.48
N LYS A 322 -28.27 -4.63 37.23
CA LYS A 322 -27.33 -5.44 38.02
C LYS A 322 -27.27 -4.86 39.43
N LYS A 323 -27.55 -5.69 40.45
CA LYS A 323 -27.70 -5.24 41.85
C LYS A 323 -26.46 -5.46 42.72
N ALA A 324 -26.39 -4.68 43.79
CA ALA A 324 -25.23 -4.41 44.61
C ALA A 324 -24.59 -5.58 45.37
N LEU A 325 -25.10 -6.82 45.40
CA LEU A 325 -24.40 -7.97 46.03
C LEU A 325 -24.12 -9.13 45.06
N SER A 326 -24.32 -8.91 43.76
CA SER A 326 -24.14 -9.96 42.75
C SER A 326 -22.70 -10.47 42.73
N GLY A 327 -22.51 -11.78 42.93
CA GLY A 327 -21.19 -12.42 42.94
C GLY A 327 -20.39 -12.27 44.24
N ARG A 328 -21.03 -11.85 45.33
CA ARG A 328 -20.40 -11.72 46.68
C ARG A 328 -20.96 -12.69 47.71
N MET A 329 -22.07 -13.37 47.40
CA MET A 329 -22.80 -14.21 48.34
C MET A 329 -22.73 -15.69 47.92
N LYS A 330 -22.26 -16.55 48.81
CA LYS A 330 -22.24 -18.01 48.65
C LYS A 330 -23.18 -18.66 49.65
N CYS A 331 -23.78 -19.77 49.24
CA CYS A 331 -24.56 -20.61 50.14
C CYS A 331 -23.65 -21.59 50.87
N GLY A 332 -23.75 -21.62 52.20
CA GLY A 332 -23.00 -22.54 53.06
C GLY A 332 -23.44 -24.01 52.94
N HIS A 333 -24.64 -24.29 52.41
CA HIS A 333 -25.12 -25.67 52.19
C HIS A 333 -24.67 -26.26 50.86
N CYS A 334 -24.78 -25.47 49.79
CA CYS A 334 -24.62 -25.94 48.41
C CYS A 334 -23.28 -25.48 47.79
N GLY A 335 -22.56 -24.54 48.40
CA GLY A 335 -21.36 -23.89 47.83
C GLY A 335 -21.63 -22.97 46.63
N TYR A 336 -22.79 -23.10 45.98
CA TYR A 336 -23.21 -22.24 44.88
C TYR A 336 -23.54 -20.81 45.34
N ARG A 337 -23.39 -19.88 44.40
CA ARG A 337 -23.74 -18.46 44.60
C ARG A 337 -25.24 -18.26 44.89
N LEU A 338 -25.54 -17.23 45.67
CA LEU A 338 -26.90 -16.72 45.80
C LEU A 338 -27.18 -15.70 44.69
N SER A 339 -28.33 -15.85 44.04
CA SER A 339 -28.79 -14.95 42.99
C SER A 339 -30.01 -14.14 43.47
N ASN A 340 -30.16 -12.93 42.92
CA ASN A 340 -31.27 -12.03 43.22
C ASN A 340 -32.47 -12.32 42.30
N TYR A 341 -33.66 -12.44 42.89
CA TYR A 341 -34.95 -12.70 42.26
C TYR A 341 -35.95 -11.63 42.71
N PRO A 342 -36.09 -10.52 41.96
CA PRO A 342 -37.02 -9.46 42.30
C PRO A 342 -38.47 -9.93 42.08
N THR A 343 -39.30 -9.85 43.12
CA THR A 343 -40.72 -10.24 43.08
C THR A 343 -41.58 -9.08 43.59
N ARG A 344 -42.45 -8.53 42.73
CA ARG A 344 -43.36 -7.41 43.07
C ARG A 344 -42.67 -6.23 43.78
N GLY A 345 -41.46 -5.86 43.33
CA GLY A 345 -40.68 -4.76 43.91
C GLY A 345 -39.79 -5.13 45.11
N VAL A 346 -39.92 -6.33 45.67
CA VAL A 346 -39.08 -6.82 46.78
C VAL A 346 -37.97 -7.74 46.25
N ASN A 347 -36.75 -7.54 46.75
CA ASN A 347 -35.56 -8.31 46.34
C ASN A 347 -35.37 -9.53 47.24
N TYR A 348 -35.49 -10.73 46.66
CA TYR A 348 -35.21 -12.00 47.33
C TYR A 348 -33.91 -12.61 46.82
N TRP A 349 -33.12 -13.19 47.71
CA TRP A 349 -31.87 -13.89 47.41
C TRP A 349 -32.04 -15.39 47.64
N LYS A 350 -31.70 -16.23 46.65
CA LYS A 350 -31.89 -17.69 46.69
C LYS A 350 -30.63 -18.42 46.19
N CYS A 351 -30.31 -19.60 46.73
CA CYS A 351 -29.30 -20.51 46.14
C CYS A 351 -29.86 -20.99 44.79
N ASP A 352 -29.09 -20.88 43.72
CA ASP A 352 -29.48 -21.32 42.37
C ASP A 352 -30.05 -22.76 42.36
N PRO A 353 -29.39 -23.75 43.01
CA PRO A 353 -29.94 -25.10 43.21
C PRO A 353 -31.23 -25.22 44.03
N SER A 354 -31.58 -24.24 44.87
CA SER A 354 -32.82 -24.26 45.66
C SER A 354 -34.06 -24.14 44.78
N ASP A 355 -33.97 -23.41 43.66
CA ASP A 355 -35.04 -23.28 42.67
C ASP A 355 -35.35 -24.63 41.97
N ALA A 356 -34.31 -25.46 41.78
CA ALA A 356 -34.44 -26.82 41.28
C ALA A 356 -34.92 -27.82 42.37
N GLY A 357 -34.99 -27.40 43.64
CA GLY A 357 -35.35 -28.24 44.78
C GLY A 357 -34.19 -29.05 45.38
N VAL A 358 -32.95 -28.75 44.98
CA VAL A 358 -31.75 -29.50 45.36
C VAL A 358 -31.09 -28.95 46.63
N CYS A 359 -31.36 -27.68 46.98
CA CYS A 359 -30.78 -27.04 48.17
C CYS A 359 -31.85 -26.54 49.15
N HIS A 360 -31.62 -26.78 50.44
CA HIS A 360 -32.49 -26.39 51.56
C HIS A 360 -32.47 -24.89 51.91
N PHE A 361 -31.63 -24.10 51.24
CA PHE A 361 -31.48 -22.68 51.53
C PHE A 361 -32.80 -21.91 51.34
N LYS A 362 -33.32 -21.32 52.42
CA LYS A 362 -34.52 -20.48 52.38
C LYS A 362 -34.21 -19.14 51.71
N SER A 363 -35.16 -18.60 50.94
CA SER A 363 -34.99 -17.29 50.31
C SER A 363 -34.86 -16.18 51.34
N LEU A 364 -33.86 -15.31 51.19
CA LEU A 364 -33.62 -14.18 52.09
C LEU A 364 -34.09 -12.87 51.46
N LYS A 365 -34.75 -12.02 52.25
CA LYS A 365 -35.03 -10.64 51.84
C LYS A 365 -33.74 -9.82 51.88
N GLU A 366 -33.61 -8.86 50.99
CA GLU A 366 -32.47 -7.93 50.97
C GLU A 366 -32.31 -7.18 52.30
N GLU A 367 -33.40 -6.78 52.95
CA GLU A 367 -33.36 -6.16 54.29
C GLU A 367 -32.76 -7.08 55.36
N ALA A 368 -32.96 -8.40 55.25
CA ALA A 368 -32.32 -9.35 56.17
C ALA A 368 -30.81 -9.38 55.96
N LEU A 369 -30.33 -9.31 54.71
CA LEU A 369 -28.90 -9.22 54.41
C LEU A 369 -28.27 -7.94 54.96
N ARG A 370 -28.96 -6.80 54.85
CA ARG A 370 -28.54 -5.53 55.46
C ARG A 370 -28.32 -5.70 56.97
N LYS A 371 -29.30 -6.27 57.67
CA LYS A 371 -29.21 -6.52 59.12
C LYS A 371 -28.08 -7.49 59.48
N MET A 372 -27.87 -8.53 58.69
CA MET A 372 -26.75 -9.47 58.89
C MET A 372 -25.39 -8.78 58.74
N MET A 373 -25.21 -7.98 57.68
CA MET A 373 -23.97 -7.23 57.48
C MET A 373 -23.72 -6.22 58.61
N LEU A 374 -24.76 -5.56 59.11
CA LEU A 374 -24.66 -4.65 60.27
C LEU A 374 -24.28 -5.38 61.56
N LYS A 375 -24.89 -6.53 61.83
CA LYS A 375 -24.54 -7.36 63.00
C LYS A 375 -23.09 -7.84 62.93
N ALA A 376 -22.60 -8.19 61.75
CA ALA A 376 -21.19 -8.53 61.55
C ALA A 376 -20.26 -7.33 61.74
N MET A 377 -20.64 -6.13 61.27
CA MET A 377 -19.90 -4.89 61.51
C MET A 377 -19.79 -4.56 63.00
N GLN A 378 -20.89 -4.65 63.74
CA GLN A 378 -20.92 -4.42 65.19
C GLN A 378 -20.11 -5.44 65.99
N LYS A 379 -19.93 -6.66 65.45
CA LYS A 379 -19.03 -7.65 66.05
C LYS A 379 -17.56 -7.39 65.73
N LYS A 380 -17.26 -6.87 64.53
CA LYS A 380 -15.87 -6.57 64.11
C LYS A 380 -15.35 -5.28 64.74
N TYR A 381 -16.17 -4.24 64.82
CA TYR A 381 -15.77 -2.91 65.27
C TYR A 381 -16.53 -2.51 66.54
N ASP A 382 -15.84 -1.75 67.40
CA ASP A 382 -16.46 -1.16 68.59
C ASP A 382 -17.13 0.18 68.25
N PHE A 383 -18.47 0.17 68.25
CA PHE A 383 -19.32 1.31 67.89
C PHE A 383 -19.36 2.41 68.96
N GLN A 384 -18.82 2.15 70.15
CA GLN A 384 -18.73 3.14 71.23
C GLN A 384 -17.44 3.98 71.14
N GLN A 385 -16.50 3.63 70.25
CA GLN A 385 -15.23 4.34 70.16
C GLN A 385 -15.34 5.69 69.41
N PRO A 386 -14.79 6.78 69.98
CA PRO A 386 -14.67 8.04 69.29
C PRO A 386 -13.86 7.90 67.99
N GLY A 387 -14.33 8.55 66.92
CA GLY A 387 -13.67 8.57 65.62
C GLY A 387 -13.82 7.29 64.79
N LEU A 388 -14.75 6.37 65.12
CA LEU A 388 -14.99 5.15 64.34
C LEU A 388 -15.22 5.44 62.85
N LEU A 389 -16.05 6.44 62.51
CA LEU A 389 -16.35 6.79 61.11
C LEU A 389 -15.08 7.19 60.33
N GLN A 390 -14.16 7.92 60.96
CA GLN A 390 -12.88 8.31 60.36
C GLN A 390 -11.96 7.10 60.16
N ARG A 391 -12.00 6.11 61.07
CA ARG A 391 -11.24 4.85 60.90
C ARG A 391 -11.82 4.01 59.78
N LEU A 392 -13.14 3.86 59.72
CA LEU A 392 -13.83 3.13 58.65
C LEU A 392 -13.54 3.75 57.28
N ALA A 393 -13.50 5.08 57.19
CA ALA A 393 -13.09 5.81 55.98
C ALA A 393 -11.60 5.56 55.65
N LYS A 394 -10.69 5.70 56.62
CA LYS A 394 -9.25 5.47 56.43
C LYS A 394 -8.94 4.02 55.99
N GLU A 395 -9.70 3.03 56.46
CA GLU A 395 -9.52 1.63 56.08
C GLU A 395 -9.76 1.43 54.58
N ILE A 396 -10.88 1.94 54.05
CA ILE A 396 -11.19 1.86 52.61
C ILE A 396 -10.32 2.78 51.76
N GLU A 397 -9.90 3.94 52.28
CA GLU A 397 -8.91 4.81 51.63
C GLU A 397 -7.56 4.12 51.48
N ARG A 398 -7.05 3.48 52.54
CA ARG A 398 -5.78 2.75 52.51
C ARG A 398 -5.83 1.61 51.48
N ILE A 399 -6.93 0.88 51.41
CA ILE A 399 -7.12 -0.21 50.43
C ILE A 399 -7.20 0.33 48.99
N ASN A 400 -7.75 1.52 48.78
CA ASN A 400 -7.74 2.17 47.47
C ASN A 400 -6.35 2.74 47.10
N GLN A 401 -5.53 3.10 48.09
CA GLN A 401 -4.16 3.58 47.91
C GLN A 401 -3.16 2.44 47.68
N ASP A 402 -3.34 1.30 48.35
CA ASP A 402 -2.49 0.10 48.25
C ASP A 402 -2.80 -0.71 46.98
N ASP A 403 -2.44 -0.14 45.83
CA ASP A 403 -2.76 -0.64 44.49
C ASP A 403 -1.61 -1.41 43.83
N HIS A 404 -0.78 -2.06 44.64
CA HIS A 404 0.44 -2.75 44.19
C HIS A 404 0.17 -4.13 43.55
N PHE A 405 -1.00 -4.33 42.95
CA PHE A 405 -1.38 -5.62 42.37
C PHE A 405 -0.41 -6.10 41.28
N GLU A 406 0.12 -5.20 40.43
CA GLU A 406 1.07 -5.63 39.37
C GLU A 406 2.42 -6.10 39.93
N PHE A 407 2.90 -5.48 41.01
CA PHE A 407 4.12 -5.92 41.66
C PHE A 407 3.94 -7.32 42.27
N LEU A 408 2.82 -7.55 42.95
CA LEU A 408 2.49 -8.86 43.52
C LEU A 408 2.28 -9.93 42.44
N ARG A 409 1.66 -9.59 41.30
CA ARG A 409 1.54 -10.49 40.14
C ARG A 409 2.89 -10.88 39.57
N LEU A 410 3.77 -9.89 39.34
CA LEU A 410 5.11 -10.13 38.84
C LEU A 410 5.89 -11.03 39.81
N LYS A 411 5.75 -10.80 41.12
CA LYS A 411 6.32 -11.66 42.15
C LYS A 411 5.82 -13.11 42.03
N TYR A 412 4.51 -13.34 42.01
CA TYR A 412 3.93 -14.69 41.85
C TYR A 412 4.38 -15.37 40.56
N ILE A 413 4.38 -14.67 39.42
CA ILE A 413 4.82 -15.21 38.13
C ILE A 413 6.30 -15.60 38.18
N THR A 414 7.14 -14.74 38.78
CA THR A 414 8.58 -14.99 38.91
C THR A 414 8.86 -16.19 39.82
N GLU A 415 8.15 -16.30 40.95
CA GLU A 415 8.28 -17.42 41.90
C GLU A 415 7.86 -18.75 41.24
N ILE A 416 6.71 -18.79 40.55
CA ILE A 416 6.25 -19.98 39.81
C ILE A 416 7.28 -20.41 38.76
N GLU A 417 7.94 -19.47 38.10
CA GLU A 417 8.88 -19.79 37.04
C GLU A 417 10.26 -20.18 37.54
N LEU A 418 10.74 -19.57 38.63
CA LEU A 418 11.93 -20.05 39.34
C LEU A 418 11.73 -21.49 39.81
N ALA A 419 10.56 -21.82 40.37
CA ALA A 419 10.22 -23.19 40.75
C ALA A 419 10.17 -24.13 39.53
N LYS A 420 9.61 -23.70 38.39
CA LYS A 420 9.62 -24.48 37.13
C LYS A 420 11.03 -24.71 36.60
N GLN A 421 11.90 -23.70 36.67
CA GLN A 421 13.30 -23.81 36.22
C GLN A 421 14.12 -24.69 37.16
N GLU A 422 13.93 -24.58 38.47
CA GLU A 422 14.56 -25.43 39.49
C GLU A 422 14.11 -26.89 39.35
N GLN A 423 12.82 -27.14 39.07
CA GLN A 423 12.31 -28.49 38.78
C GLN A 423 13.00 -29.13 37.56
N ILE A 424 13.28 -28.34 36.50
CA ILE A 424 14.01 -28.81 35.31
C ILE A 424 15.49 -29.06 35.61
N LEU A 425 16.11 -28.28 36.50
CA LEU A 425 17.54 -28.35 36.83
C LEU A 425 17.90 -29.39 37.90
N LEU A 426 17.00 -29.67 38.85
CA LEU A 426 17.28 -30.49 40.04
C LEU A 426 16.58 -31.86 40.05
N ASP A 427 15.80 -32.20 39.01
CA ASP A 427 15.00 -33.45 38.91
C ASP A 427 14.16 -33.74 40.18
N HIS A 428 13.78 -32.67 40.90
CA HIS A 428 12.95 -32.73 42.09
C HIS A 428 11.52 -32.37 41.73
N HIS A 429 10.58 -33.26 42.05
CA HIS A 429 9.14 -32.96 42.00
C HIS A 429 8.73 -32.02 43.13
N GLN A 430 9.08 -30.73 43.05
CA GLN A 430 8.32 -29.71 43.77
C GLN A 430 6.94 -29.60 43.13
N ASP A 431 5.91 -29.70 43.96
CA ASP A 431 4.52 -29.53 43.54
C ASP A 431 4.24 -28.04 43.28
N ILE A 432 4.05 -27.67 42.02
CA ILE A 432 3.83 -26.28 41.57
C ILE A 432 2.34 -25.90 41.72
N ASP A 433 1.45 -26.88 41.83
CA ASP A 433 0.00 -26.68 41.94
C ASP A 433 -0.40 -25.72 43.08
N PRO A 434 0.19 -25.77 44.28
CA PRO A 434 -0.13 -24.82 45.36
C PRO A 434 0.21 -23.36 45.01
N MET A 435 1.31 -23.13 44.28
CA MET A 435 1.74 -21.78 43.88
C MET A 435 0.83 -21.22 42.78
N GLU A 436 0.43 -22.06 41.82
CA GLU A 436 -0.54 -21.68 40.79
C GLU A 436 -1.93 -21.42 41.41
N GLN A 437 -2.37 -22.25 42.35
CA GLN A 437 -3.61 -22.03 43.11
C GLN A 437 -3.58 -20.71 43.89
N ALA A 438 -2.46 -20.38 44.54
CA ALA A 438 -2.27 -19.11 45.24
C ALA A 438 -2.36 -17.91 44.29
N TYR A 439 -1.74 -18.00 43.10
CA TYR A 439 -1.83 -16.98 42.06
C TYR A 439 -3.27 -16.78 41.56
N PHE A 440 -4.01 -17.86 41.28
CA PHE A 440 -5.41 -17.76 40.85
C PHE A 440 -6.32 -17.18 41.94
N ALA A 441 -6.10 -17.54 43.20
CA ALA A 441 -6.83 -16.98 44.34
C ALA A 441 -6.56 -15.47 44.50
N PHE A 442 -5.30 -15.06 44.34
CA PHE A 442 -4.91 -13.65 44.30
C PHE A 442 -5.61 -12.90 43.15
N GLU A 443 -5.64 -13.46 41.93
CA GLU A 443 -6.33 -12.84 40.78
C GLU A 443 -7.84 -12.69 41.02
N GLU A 444 -8.49 -13.68 41.61
CA GLU A 444 -9.92 -13.61 41.94
C GLU A 444 -10.19 -12.51 42.98
N LYS A 445 -9.31 -12.37 43.99
CA LYS A 445 -9.40 -11.34 45.02
C LYS A 445 -9.18 -9.94 44.43
N ALA A 446 -8.10 -9.74 43.67
CA ALA A 446 -7.79 -8.46 43.01
C ALA A 446 -8.95 -8.01 42.11
N ALA A 447 -9.56 -8.95 41.38
CA ALA A 447 -10.75 -8.72 40.57
C ALA A 447 -11.96 -8.23 41.40
N LYS A 448 -12.23 -8.86 42.55
CA LYS A 448 -13.33 -8.45 43.45
C LYS A 448 -13.09 -7.05 44.02
N LEU A 449 -11.86 -6.77 44.44
CA LEU A 449 -11.44 -5.47 44.96
C LEU A 449 -11.63 -4.37 43.90
N GLU A 450 -11.22 -4.61 42.65
CA GLU A 450 -11.37 -3.65 41.55
C GLU A 450 -12.85 -3.38 41.22
N ASP A 451 -13.66 -4.44 41.10
CA ASP A 451 -15.12 -4.32 40.84
C ASP A 451 -15.84 -3.49 41.92
N ASP A 452 -15.30 -3.48 43.16
CA ASP A 452 -15.90 -2.85 44.33
C ASP A 452 -15.38 -1.42 44.59
N ARG A 453 -14.36 -0.95 43.87
CA ARG A 453 -13.75 0.39 44.07
C ARG A 453 -14.76 1.52 43.95
N LYS A 454 -15.69 1.44 42.98
CA LYS A 454 -16.75 2.43 42.81
C LYS A 454 -17.66 2.58 44.03
N TYR A 455 -17.93 1.47 44.73
CA TYR A 455 -18.74 1.49 45.95
C TYR A 455 -17.92 2.10 47.10
N ARG A 456 -16.63 1.77 47.19
CA ARG A 456 -15.72 2.37 48.18
C ARG A 456 -15.59 3.88 47.99
N ASN A 457 -15.36 4.38 46.78
CA ASN A 457 -15.28 5.82 46.50
C ASN A 457 -16.57 6.55 46.88
N ALA A 458 -17.72 6.06 46.45
CA ALA A 458 -19.02 6.63 46.81
C ALA A 458 -19.25 6.61 48.34
N THR A 459 -18.77 5.56 49.01
CA THR A 459 -18.86 5.44 50.47
C THR A 459 -17.93 6.42 51.20
N ILE A 460 -16.72 6.67 50.69
CA ILE A 460 -15.80 7.69 51.24
C ILE A 460 -16.46 9.07 51.18
N GLU A 461 -16.99 9.46 50.01
CA GLU A 461 -17.70 10.73 49.83
C GLU A 461 -18.96 10.83 50.71
N TRP A 462 -19.67 9.72 50.89
CA TRP A 462 -20.85 9.66 51.75
C TRP A 462 -20.49 9.77 53.23
N LEU A 463 -19.43 9.11 53.70
CA LEU A 463 -18.97 9.16 55.08
C LEU A 463 -18.54 10.56 55.50
N GLN A 464 -18.02 11.38 54.57
CA GLN A 464 -17.71 12.80 54.82
C GLN A 464 -18.94 13.65 55.15
N LYS A 465 -20.15 13.20 54.79
CA LYS A 465 -21.42 13.91 55.01
C LYS A 465 -22.18 13.43 56.25
N ILE A 466 -21.68 12.40 56.94
CA ILE A 466 -22.32 11.80 58.12
C ILE A 466 -21.59 12.28 59.38
N ASN A 467 -22.35 12.78 60.36
CA ASN A 467 -21.77 13.43 61.53
C ASN A 467 -21.77 12.55 62.80
N SER A 468 -22.60 11.49 62.85
CA SER A 468 -22.69 10.60 64.01
C SER A 468 -22.85 9.12 63.63
N VAL A 469 -22.52 8.24 64.58
CA VAL A 469 -22.67 6.77 64.42
C VAL A 469 -24.15 6.37 64.34
N ASP A 470 -25.03 7.08 65.06
CA ASP A 470 -26.48 6.83 65.00
C ASP A 470 -27.06 7.19 63.62
N GLU A 471 -26.64 8.33 63.06
CA GLU A 471 -27.01 8.73 61.70
C GLU A 471 -26.49 7.73 60.66
N TRP A 472 -25.30 7.17 60.88
CA TRP A 472 -24.74 6.12 60.04
C TRP A 472 -25.61 4.85 60.09
N LEU A 473 -25.99 4.36 61.28
CA LEU A 473 -26.81 3.15 61.45
C LEU A 473 -28.18 3.29 60.77
N GLU A 474 -28.76 4.48 60.78
CA GLU A 474 -30.04 4.76 60.12
C GLU A 474 -29.90 4.77 58.58
N LYS A 475 -28.92 5.52 58.05
CA LYS A 475 -28.81 5.81 56.61
C LYS A 475 -27.95 4.83 55.81
N VAL A 476 -27.19 3.95 56.47
CA VAL A 476 -26.31 3.00 55.78
C VAL A 476 -27.09 2.02 54.91
N THR A 477 -26.71 1.91 53.64
CA THR A 477 -27.32 1.02 52.66
C THR A 477 -26.44 -0.22 52.43
N ILE A 478 -26.97 -1.24 51.76
CA ILE A 478 -26.18 -2.41 51.35
C ILE A 478 -25.03 -2.02 50.40
N GLU A 479 -25.23 -0.99 49.57
CA GLU A 479 -24.19 -0.51 48.66
C GLU A 479 -23.01 0.08 49.43
N HIS A 480 -23.29 0.80 50.52
CA HIS A 480 -22.26 1.27 51.44
C HIS A 480 -21.57 0.09 52.13
N LEU A 481 -22.33 -0.85 52.70
CA LEU A 481 -21.77 -2.01 53.43
C LEU A 481 -20.90 -2.92 52.56
N ARG A 482 -21.17 -3.00 51.25
CA ARG A 482 -20.32 -3.74 50.29
C ARG A 482 -18.89 -3.22 50.26
N SER A 483 -18.64 -1.96 50.59
CA SER A 483 -17.30 -1.36 50.58
C SER A 483 -16.28 -2.08 51.45
N TRP A 484 -16.73 -2.81 52.48
CA TRP A 484 -15.87 -3.57 53.40
C TRP A 484 -15.96 -5.09 53.23
N VAL A 485 -16.90 -5.61 52.43
CA VAL A 485 -17.19 -7.06 52.33
C VAL A 485 -16.75 -7.61 50.97
N ILE A 486 -15.74 -8.49 50.95
CA ILE A 486 -15.29 -9.20 49.74
C ILE A 486 -16.23 -10.35 49.41
N GLU A 487 -16.63 -11.12 50.42
CA GLU A 487 -17.45 -12.31 50.23
C GLU A 487 -18.21 -12.64 51.52
N MET A 488 -19.38 -13.27 51.39
CA MET A 488 -20.15 -13.75 52.53
C MET A 488 -20.70 -15.14 52.23
N THR A 489 -20.49 -16.07 53.17
CA THR A 489 -21.02 -17.44 53.12
C THR A 489 -22.17 -17.56 54.11
N ILE A 490 -23.37 -17.88 53.64
CA ILE A 490 -24.58 -17.90 54.45
C ILE A 490 -25.13 -19.31 54.59
N TYR A 491 -25.29 -19.77 55.83
CA TYR A 491 -25.99 -21.01 56.17
C TYR A 491 -27.44 -20.71 56.58
N SER A 492 -27.66 -19.68 57.40
CA SER A 492 -28.98 -19.18 57.81
C SER A 492 -28.94 -17.68 58.14
N THR A 493 -30.04 -17.08 58.61
CA THR A 493 -30.08 -15.68 59.07
C THR A 493 -29.20 -15.43 60.29
N ASP A 494 -28.96 -16.45 61.09
CA ASP A 494 -28.23 -16.37 62.36
C ASP A 494 -26.88 -17.12 62.31
N ASP A 495 -26.61 -17.82 61.20
CA ASP A 495 -25.39 -18.58 60.98
C ASP A 495 -24.73 -18.24 59.61
N TYR A 496 -23.65 -17.47 59.65
CA TYR A 496 -22.95 -16.99 58.46
C TYR A 496 -21.54 -16.46 58.77
N ARG A 497 -20.73 -16.44 57.71
CA ARG A 497 -19.36 -15.94 57.72
C ARG A 497 -19.20 -14.78 56.74
N VAL A 498 -18.57 -13.70 57.20
CA VAL A 498 -18.23 -12.53 56.39
C VAL A 498 -16.71 -12.49 56.22
N TYR A 499 -16.26 -12.36 54.97
CA TYR A 499 -14.87 -12.14 54.59
C TYR A 499 -14.68 -10.66 54.24
N TRP A 500 -13.81 -10.00 54.98
CA TRP A 500 -13.58 -8.57 54.90
C TRP A 500 -12.46 -8.23 53.92
N VAL A 501 -12.37 -6.96 53.56
CA VAL A 501 -11.36 -6.43 52.62
C VAL A 501 -9.92 -6.46 53.14
N ASP A 502 -9.73 -6.58 54.45
CA ASP A 502 -8.46 -6.66 55.16
C ASP A 502 -8.02 -8.10 55.48
N ASP A 503 -8.59 -9.09 54.78
CA ASP A 503 -8.34 -10.54 54.97
C ASP A 503 -8.80 -11.15 56.30
N GLN A 504 -9.45 -10.36 57.15
CA GLN A 504 -10.07 -10.89 58.35
C GLN A 504 -11.41 -11.57 58.01
N GLN A 505 -11.85 -12.47 58.90
CA GLN A 505 -13.16 -13.08 58.83
C GLN A 505 -13.93 -12.90 60.13
N THR A 506 -15.23 -12.61 60.03
CA THR A 506 -16.13 -12.60 61.18
C THR A 506 -17.14 -13.73 61.04
N MET A 507 -17.20 -14.59 62.04
CA MET A 507 -18.20 -15.67 62.14
C MET A 507 -19.33 -15.24 63.08
N ILE A 508 -20.57 -15.43 62.66
CA ILE A 508 -21.78 -15.25 63.46
C ILE A 508 -22.48 -16.61 63.46
N GLY A 509 -22.67 -17.23 64.62
CA GLY A 509 -23.11 -18.63 64.75
C GLY A 509 -21.96 -19.64 64.65
N ASP A 510 -22.30 -20.92 64.50
CA ASP A 510 -21.34 -22.04 64.55
C ASP A 510 -20.75 -22.41 63.17
N CYS A 511 -21.34 -21.91 62.07
CA CYS A 511 -20.89 -22.07 60.68
C CYS A 511 -20.53 -23.51 60.30
N THR A 512 -21.25 -24.49 60.86
CA THR A 512 -20.96 -25.92 60.63
C THR A 512 -21.29 -26.29 59.18
N PRO A 513 -20.35 -26.91 58.43
CA PRO A 513 -20.62 -27.39 57.08
C PRO A 513 -21.76 -28.42 57.10
N TYR A 514 -22.84 -28.14 56.37
CA TYR A 514 -23.88 -29.15 56.14
C TYR A 514 -23.31 -30.21 55.18
N GLY A 515 -23.44 -31.50 55.53
CA GLY A 515 -23.19 -32.59 54.60
C GLY A 515 -24.05 -32.41 53.34
N LYS A 516 -23.57 -32.88 52.17
CA LYS A 516 -24.30 -32.79 50.89
C LYS A 516 -25.76 -33.20 51.11
N ALA A 517 -26.68 -32.25 50.95
CA ALA A 517 -28.09 -32.45 51.18
C ALA A 517 -28.61 -33.61 50.29
N GLU A 518 -29.18 -34.64 50.91
CA GLU A 518 -30.04 -35.59 50.21
C GLU A 518 -31.27 -34.83 49.69
N LEU A 519 -31.59 -35.09 48.41
CA LEU A 519 -32.68 -34.43 47.69
C LEU A 519 -33.99 -34.57 48.48
N ARG A 520 -34.70 -33.45 48.72
CA ARG A 520 -36.06 -33.54 49.29
C ARG A 520 -36.96 -34.35 48.35
N PRO A 521 -37.62 -35.42 48.81
CA PRO A 521 -38.85 -35.88 48.18
C PRO A 521 -39.86 -34.75 48.36
N LYS A 522 -40.32 -34.14 47.27
CA LYS A 522 -41.52 -33.32 47.35
C LYS A 522 -42.67 -34.31 47.52
N LEU A 523 -43.51 -34.13 48.55
CA LEU A 523 -44.81 -34.80 48.65
C LEU A 523 -45.47 -34.73 47.28
N VAL A 524 -45.59 -35.89 46.64
CA VAL A 524 -46.40 -36.06 45.44
C VAL A 524 -47.80 -35.67 45.91
N LYS A 525 -48.28 -34.47 45.53
CA LYS A 525 -49.72 -34.26 45.54
C LYS A 525 -50.22 -35.25 44.50
N GLU A 526 -50.86 -36.32 44.96
CA GLU A 526 -51.67 -37.21 44.13
C GLU A 526 -52.56 -36.33 43.25
N HIS A 527 -52.11 -36.11 42.01
CA HIS A 527 -52.97 -35.64 40.95
C HIS A 527 -53.67 -36.89 40.41
N GLU A 528 -54.43 -37.56 41.28
CA GLU A 528 -55.52 -38.42 40.85
C GLU A 528 -56.66 -37.48 40.42
N LYS A 529 -56.61 -37.00 39.19
CA LYS A 529 -57.82 -36.55 38.49
C LYS A 529 -57.62 -36.62 36.99
N MET A 530 -58.29 -37.63 36.43
CA MET A 530 -58.61 -37.85 35.02
C MET A 530 -57.42 -38.12 34.09
N ILE A 531 -56.87 -39.33 34.18
CA ILE A 531 -56.41 -40.05 33.00
C ILE A 531 -57.62 -40.83 32.48
N SER A 532 -58.42 -40.22 31.61
CA SER A 532 -59.28 -40.99 30.73
C SER A 532 -58.38 -41.82 29.83
N LYS A 533 -58.59 -43.14 29.83
CA LYS A 533 -57.91 -44.10 28.97
C LYS A 533 -58.17 -43.77 27.49
N GLU A 534 -57.36 -42.89 26.93
CA GLU A 534 -57.01 -42.95 25.52
C GLU A 534 -55.51 -43.19 25.48
N SER A 535 -55.15 -44.46 25.24
CA SER A 535 -53.80 -44.85 24.88
C SER A 535 -53.42 -44.11 23.61
N ILE A 536 -52.66 -43.02 23.73
CA ILE A 536 -51.91 -42.47 22.60
C ILE A 536 -50.84 -43.50 22.28
N THR A 537 -51.15 -44.39 21.34
CA THR A 537 -50.18 -45.28 20.71
C THR A 537 -49.18 -44.38 19.98
N LEU A 538 -47.97 -44.26 20.52
CA LEU A 538 -46.85 -43.67 19.78
C LEU A 538 -46.64 -44.53 18.52
N PRO A 539 -46.50 -43.92 17.32
CA PRO A 539 -46.18 -44.66 16.11
C PRO A 539 -44.93 -45.52 16.35
N LYS A 540 -45.00 -46.81 15.99
CA LYS A 540 -43.82 -47.68 15.95
C LYS A 540 -42.80 -47.10 14.97
N GLU A 541 -41.53 -47.32 15.31
CA GLU A 541 -40.34 -46.93 14.55
C GLU A 541 -40.58 -46.98 13.05
N VAL A 542 -40.53 -45.82 12.41
CA VAL A 542 -40.52 -45.74 10.95
C VAL A 542 -39.07 -45.91 10.53
N ASP A 543 -38.79 -47.03 9.85
CA ASP A 543 -37.54 -47.25 9.12
C ASP A 543 -37.56 -46.27 7.92
N VAL A 544 -37.11 -45.04 8.15
CA VAL A 544 -37.01 -44.02 7.11
C VAL A 544 -35.65 -44.16 6.44
N SER A 545 -35.62 -44.80 5.27
CA SER A 545 -34.54 -44.62 4.31
C SER A 545 -34.43 -43.13 3.99
N VAL A 546 -33.24 -42.55 4.19
CA VAL A 546 -33.00 -41.11 4.00
C VAL A 546 -33.26 -40.75 2.53
N ASP A 547 -34.40 -40.10 2.29
CA ASP A 547 -34.76 -39.53 0.99
C ASP A 547 -33.74 -38.44 0.62
N THR A 548 -33.23 -38.50 -0.61
CA THR A 548 -32.08 -37.68 -1.05
C THR A 548 -32.47 -36.27 -1.52
N ASN A 549 -33.75 -35.93 -1.56
CA ASN A 549 -34.22 -34.60 -1.93
C ASN A 549 -34.28 -33.65 -0.72
N ARG A 550 -33.30 -32.74 -0.64
CA ARG A 550 -33.21 -31.70 0.41
C ARG A 550 -33.84 -30.41 -0.12
N GLU A 551 -34.98 -29.98 0.43
CA GLU A 551 -35.53 -28.65 0.17
C GLU A 551 -34.96 -27.61 1.16
N VAL A 552 -34.57 -26.46 0.62
CA VAL A 552 -34.11 -25.30 1.40
C VAL A 552 -35.13 -24.18 1.27
N ILE A 553 -35.79 -23.80 2.37
CA ILE A 553 -36.88 -22.83 2.38
C ILE A 553 -36.43 -21.56 3.12
N LYS A 554 -36.51 -20.41 2.45
CA LYS A 554 -36.26 -19.10 3.05
C LYS A 554 -37.55 -18.52 3.64
N ILE A 555 -37.51 -18.17 4.92
CA ILE A 555 -38.62 -17.65 5.72
C ILE A 555 -38.35 -16.19 6.04
N GLU A 556 -39.27 -15.29 5.67
CA GLU A 556 -39.11 -13.86 5.93
C GLU A 556 -39.35 -13.49 7.41
N PRO A 557 -38.73 -12.39 7.91
CA PRO A 557 -38.88 -11.92 9.30
C PRO A 557 -40.33 -11.74 9.77
N SER A 558 -41.26 -11.44 8.86
CA SER A 558 -42.68 -11.19 9.14
C SER A 558 -43.52 -12.46 9.37
N GLN A 559 -43.00 -13.64 9.02
CA GLN A 559 -43.75 -14.91 8.99
C GLN A 559 -43.36 -15.89 10.12
N SER A 560 -42.60 -15.45 11.13
CA SER A 560 -42.00 -16.36 12.12
C SER A 560 -43.01 -16.95 13.12
N ALA A 561 -43.68 -18.05 12.74
CA ALA A 561 -44.42 -18.92 13.66
C ALA A 561 -43.64 -20.22 13.91
N LEU A 562 -43.71 -20.74 15.15
CA LEU A 562 -42.88 -21.84 15.64
C LEU A 562 -43.43 -23.26 15.35
N SER A 563 -44.56 -23.38 14.64
CA SER A 563 -45.21 -24.66 14.30
C SER A 563 -44.85 -25.12 12.88
N MET A 564 -44.75 -26.44 12.66
CA MET A 564 -44.43 -26.99 11.33
C MET A 564 -45.48 -26.61 10.27
N LYS A 565 -46.76 -26.57 10.66
CA LYS A 565 -47.87 -26.16 9.78
C LYS A 565 -47.77 -24.71 9.30
N ALA A 566 -47.27 -23.79 10.13
CA ALA A 566 -47.14 -22.38 9.75
C ALA A 566 -45.93 -22.13 8.84
N ILE A 567 -44.88 -22.95 8.95
CA ILE A 567 -43.71 -22.88 8.06
C ILE A 567 -44.05 -23.40 6.66
N GLN A 568 -44.90 -24.44 6.55
CA GLN A 568 -45.38 -24.97 5.26
C GLN A 568 -46.32 -24.01 4.52
N SER A 569 -47.11 -23.19 5.24
CA SER A 569 -48.03 -22.22 4.63
C SER A 569 -47.36 -21.01 3.96
N ALA A 570 -46.05 -20.79 4.19
CA ALA A 570 -45.29 -19.69 3.60
C ALA A 570 -44.81 -19.93 2.14
N LYS A 571 -45.13 -21.11 1.55
CA LYS A 571 -44.68 -21.52 0.21
C LYS A 571 -45.25 -20.68 -0.97
N ASN A 572 -46.24 -19.79 -0.76
CA ASN A 572 -46.94 -19.09 -1.85
C ASN A 572 -46.91 -17.55 -1.69
N VAL A 573 -45.88 -16.85 -2.19
CA VAL A 573 -45.94 -15.40 -2.51
C VAL A 573 -45.01 -15.10 -3.70
N GLU A 574 -45.58 -14.67 -4.83
CA GLU A 574 -44.87 -14.18 -6.02
C GLU A 574 -44.29 -12.77 -5.82
N LEU A 575 -43.10 -12.53 -6.37
CA LEU A 575 -42.36 -11.26 -6.30
C LEU A 575 -42.81 -10.29 -7.40
N MET A 576 -43.34 -9.13 -7.02
CA MET A 576 -43.55 -7.99 -7.92
C MET A 576 -42.24 -7.26 -8.22
N ASN A 577 -42.10 -6.86 -9.49
CA ASN A 577 -40.96 -6.17 -10.09
C ASN A 577 -41.12 -4.63 -9.99
N PRO A 578 -40.13 -3.86 -9.49
CA PRO A 578 -40.15 -2.40 -9.60
C PRO A 578 -38.99 -1.88 -10.45
N PHE A 579 -39.25 -1.55 -11.72
CA PHE A 579 -38.38 -0.69 -12.52
C PHE A 579 -39.15 0.55 -12.95
N GLN A 580 -38.84 1.70 -12.34
CA GLN A 580 -39.03 3.03 -12.93
C GLN A 580 -38.20 4.07 -12.17
N ALA A 581 -37.14 4.59 -12.80
CA ALA A 581 -36.63 5.94 -12.59
C ALA A 581 -35.67 6.34 -13.74
N LEU A 582 -36.11 7.27 -14.58
CA LEU A 582 -35.36 7.95 -15.64
C LEU A 582 -34.61 9.17 -15.10
N GLY A 583 -33.44 9.50 -15.67
CA GLY A 583 -33.01 10.92 -15.76
C GLY A 583 -31.57 11.33 -15.42
N LYS A 584 -30.57 10.43 -15.33
CA LYS A 584 -29.14 10.84 -15.23
C LYS A 584 -28.31 10.28 -16.40
N PRO A 585 -27.32 11.04 -16.92
CA PRO A 585 -26.39 10.50 -17.92
C PRO A 585 -25.63 9.32 -17.32
N ARG A 586 -25.54 8.22 -18.10
CA ARG A 586 -24.88 6.99 -17.67
C ARG A 586 -23.36 7.19 -17.63
N LEU A 587 -22.70 6.55 -16.67
CA LEU A 587 -21.24 6.56 -16.55
C LEU A 587 -20.66 5.42 -17.38
N ARG A 588 -19.77 5.72 -18.33
CA ARG A 588 -19.06 4.71 -19.12
C ARG A 588 -18.10 3.96 -18.22
N THR A 589 -18.45 2.73 -17.87
CA THR A 589 -17.85 1.95 -16.79
C THR A 589 -17.20 0.71 -17.35
N ALA A 590 -15.91 0.55 -17.08
CA ALA A 590 -15.12 -0.61 -17.44
C ALA A 590 -14.67 -1.37 -16.18
N ALA A 591 -14.39 -2.68 -16.29
CA ALA A 591 -13.80 -3.43 -15.17
C ALA A 591 -12.39 -3.94 -15.48
N TYR A 592 -11.53 -3.98 -14.46
CA TYR A 592 -10.19 -4.56 -14.53
C TYR A 592 -10.06 -5.79 -13.63
N CYS A 593 -9.79 -6.94 -14.25
CA CYS A 593 -9.67 -8.25 -13.60
C CYS A 593 -8.25 -8.82 -13.70
N ARG A 594 -7.80 -9.53 -12.66
CA ARG A 594 -6.46 -10.16 -12.66
C ARG A 594 -6.39 -11.34 -11.70
N VAL A 595 -5.77 -12.44 -12.10
CA VAL A 595 -5.41 -13.59 -11.23
C VAL A 595 -3.90 -13.63 -10.94
N SER A 596 -3.49 -14.22 -9.81
CA SER A 596 -2.09 -14.40 -9.41
C SER A 596 -1.77 -15.89 -9.49
N THR A 597 -0.73 -16.29 -10.20
CA THR A 597 -0.47 -17.70 -10.53
C THR A 597 -0.01 -18.58 -9.36
N ASP A 598 -0.61 -19.78 -9.25
CA ASP A 598 0.04 -21.13 -9.28
C ASP A 598 -0.89 -22.29 -8.80
N GLN A 599 -2.23 -22.16 -8.88
CA GLN A 599 -3.14 -23.29 -8.64
C GLN A 599 -4.20 -23.43 -9.73
N LEU A 600 -4.41 -24.67 -10.17
CA LEU A 600 -5.36 -25.07 -11.23
C LEU A 600 -6.81 -24.62 -10.91
N ASP A 601 -7.14 -24.50 -9.63
CA ASP A 601 -8.47 -24.07 -9.11
C ASP A 601 -8.79 -22.58 -9.32
N GLN A 602 -7.88 -21.77 -9.88
CA GLN A 602 -8.10 -20.33 -10.11
C GLN A 602 -8.44 -19.93 -11.55
N LYS A 603 -8.47 -20.87 -12.51
CA LYS A 603 -8.93 -20.55 -13.88
C LYS A 603 -10.43 -20.25 -13.93
N THR A 604 -11.22 -20.95 -13.12
CA THR A 604 -12.64 -20.64 -12.85
C THR A 604 -12.79 -19.24 -12.24
N SER A 605 -11.85 -18.80 -11.40
CA SER A 605 -11.90 -17.49 -10.70
C SER A 605 -11.82 -16.26 -11.61
N LEU A 606 -11.08 -16.28 -12.73
CA LEU A 606 -11.02 -15.11 -13.62
C LEU A 606 -12.31 -14.96 -14.42
N LYS A 607 -12.81 -16.06 -14.98
CA LYS A 607 -14.10 -16.11 -15.68
C LYS A 607 -15.25 -15.67 -14.75
N THR A 608 -15.27 -16.14 -13.50
CA THR A 608 -16.24 -15.69 -12.49
C THR A 608 -16.11 -14.19 -12.17
N GLN A 609 -14.89 -13.64 -12.13
CA GLN A 609 -14.68 -12.20 -11.91
C GLN A 609 -15.18 -11.37 -13.09
N VAL A 610 -14.90 -11.80 -14.32
CA VAL A 610 -15.39 -11.17 -15.55
C VAL A 610 -16.91 -11.18 -15.56
N ALA A 611 -17.55 -12.34 -15.37
CA ALA A 611 -19.00 -12.47 -15.31
C ALA A 611 -19.63 -11.60 -14.20
N TYR A 612 -19.02 -11.59 -13.01
CA TYR A 612 -19.47 -10.78 -11.87
C TYR A 612 -19.45 -9.28 -12.17
N TYR A 613 -18.36 -8.75 -12.71
CA TYR A 613 -18.27 -7.31 -13.02
C TYR A 613 -19.11 -6.92 -14.23
N THR A 614 -19.24 -7.80 -15.23
CA THR A 614 -20.17 -7.60 -16.34
C THR A 614 -21.60 -7.48 -15.83
N TYR A 615 -22.04 -8.39 -14.95
CA TYR A 615 -23.35 -8.31 -14.31
C TYR A 615 -23.53 -7.02 -13.49
N LEU A 616 -22.54 -6.64 -12.68
CA LEU A 616 -22.61 -5.41 -11.89
C LEU A 616 -22.80 -4.16 -12.75
N ILE A 617 -22.09 -4.08 -13.87
CA ILE A 617 -22.18 -2.94 -14.80
C ILE A 617 -23.54 -2.94 -15.51
N LEU A 618 -24.01 -4.09 -15.99
CA LEU A 618 -25.26 -4.18 -16.76
C LEU A 618 -26.53 -4.07 -15.89
N LYS A 619 -26.46 -4.47 -14.62
CA LYS A 619 -27.60 -4.38 -13.70
C LYS A 619 -27.93 -2.95 -13.31
N ASP A 620 -26.92 -2.09 -13.17
CA ASP A 620 -27.12 -0.72 -12.70
C ASP A 620 -27.47 0.19 -13.89
N PRO A 621 -28.70 0.75 -13.95
CA PRO A 621 -29.11 1.62 -15.05
C PRO A 621 -28.33 2.94 -15.13
N THR A 622 -27.50 3.25 -14.12
CA THR A 622 -26.60 4.42 -14.11
C THR A 622 -25.25 4.16 -14.77
N TYR A 623 -24.94 2.91 -15.12
CA TYR A 623 -23.72 2.54 -15.83
C TYR A 623 -23.97 2.26 -17.31
N GLU A 624 -22.97 2.55 -18.12
CA GLU A 624 -22.88 2.18 -19.53
C GLU A 624 -21.66 1.27 -19.68
N PHE A 625 -21.83 0.12 -20.33
CA PHE A 625 -20.75 -0.87 -20.42
C PHE A 625 -19.64 -0.40 -21.36
N ALA A 626 -18.44 -0.16 -20.81
CA ALA A 626 -17.27 0.31 -21.55
C ALA A 626 -16.15 -0.75 -21.67
N GLY A 627 -16.45 -2.02 -21.35
CA GLY A 627 -15.57 -3.17 -21.55
C GLY A 627 -14.99 -3.80 -20.28
N ILE A 628 -14.48 -5.03 -20.42
CA ILE A 628 -13.76 -5.76 -19.36
C ILE A 628 -12.33 -6.05 -19.80
N PHE A 629 -11.37 -5.70 -18.96
CA PHE A 629 -9.94 -5.82 -19.22
C PHE A 629 -9.33 -6.82 -18.24
N ALA A 630 -8.88 -7.98 -18.72
CA ALA A 630 -8.48 -9.10 -17.87
C ALA A 630 -7.08 -9.63 -18.20
N ASP A 631 -6.13 -9.53 -17.26
CA ASP A 631 -4.77 -10.08 -17.43
C ASP A 631 -4.69 -11.51 -16.84
N GLU A 632 -4.37 -12.51 -17.69
CA GLU A 632 -4.15 -13.91 -17.30
C GLU A 632 -2.69 -14.23 -16.97
N GLY A 633 -2.44 -14.93 -15.86
CA GLY A 633 -1.22 -15.72 -15.71
C GLY A 633 0.14 -14.98 -15.57
N ILE A 634 0.15 -13.66 -15.41
CA ILE A 634 1.40 -12.87 -15.48
C ILE A 634 2.08 -12.70 -14.11
N SER A 635 3.36 -13.09 -14.02
CA SER A 635 4.21 -12.76 -12.87
C SER A 635 4.43 -11.24 -12.80
N GLY A 636 3.74 -10.59 -11.86
CA GLY A 636 3.63 -9.14 -11.75
C GLY A 636 4.88 -8.43 -11.21
N LYS A 637 6.03 -8.56 -11.86
CA LYS A 637 7.24 -7.77 -11.56
C LYS A 637 7.46 -6.59 -12.54
N SER A 638 6.66 -6.46 -13.60
CA SER A 638 6.79 -5.37 -14.58
C SER A 638 5.46 -5.01 -15.24
N LEU A 639 5.16 -3.71 -15.35
CA LEU A 639 4.05 -3.15 -16.14
C LEU A 639 4.07 -3.61 -17.61
N LYS A 640 5.25 -3.96 -18.15
CA LYS A 640 5.43 -4.38 -19.55
C LYS A 640 4.64 -5.62 -19.94
N ASN A 641 4.25 -6.45 -18.97
CA ASN A 641 3.54 -7.70 -19.23
C ASN A 641 2.04 -7.61 -18.93
N ARG A 642 1.49 -6.43 -18.59
CA ARG A 642 0.07 -6.21 -18.26
C ARG A 642 -0.66 -5.55 -19.43
N THR A 643 -0.82 -6.30 -20.51
CA THR A 643 -1.31 -5.79 -21.79
C THR A 643 -2.73 -5.25 -21.70
N GLU A 644 -3.62 -5.88 -20.91
CA GLU A 644 -5.00 -5.43 -20.79
C GLU A 644 -5.12 -4.19 -19.88
N LEU A 645 -4.29 -4.08 -18.84
CA LEU A 645 -4.22 -2.84 -18.06
C LEU A 645 -3.74 -1.67 -18.92
N LEU A 646 -2.74 -1.87 -19.77
CA LEU A 646 -2.23 -0.83 -20.65
C LEU A 646 -3.30 -0.37 -21.65
N LYS A 647 -4.05 -1.30 -22.25
CA LYS A 647 -5.19 -0.99 -23.12
C LYS A 647 -6.26 -0.18 -22.38
N LEU A 648 -6.64 -0.60 -21.17
CA LEU A 648 -7.60 0.14 -20.33
C LEU A 648 -7.15 1.60 -20.13
N LEU A 649 -5.89 1.83 -19.79
CA LEU A 649 -5.36 3.19 -19.58
C LEU A 649 -5.37 4.04 -20.86
N GLU A 650 -5.22 3.43 -22.05
CA GLU A 650 -5.32 4.16 -23.32
C GLU A 650 -6.77 4.55 -23.66
N GLU A 651 -7.75 3.69 -23.36
CA GLU A 651 -9.18 3.99 -23.48
C GLU A 651 -9.59 5.12 -22.53
N CYS A 652 -9.07 5.12 -21.30
CA CYS A 652 -9.24 6.24 -20.37
C CYS A 652 -8.69 7.55 -20.94
N LYS A 653 -7.48 7.52 -21.52
CA LYS A 653 -6.87 8.71 -22.16
C LYS A 653 -7.64 9.20 -23.38
N ALA A 654 -8.31 8.30 -24.10
CA ALA A 654 -9.19 8.64 -25.21
C ALA A 654 -10.52 9.25 -24.76
N GLY A 655 -10.85 9.16 -23.46
CA GLY A 655 -12.08 9.65 -22.89
C GLY A 655 -13.27 8.73 -23.13
N ASN A 656 -13.03 7.43 -23.36
CA ASN A 656 -14.07 6.41 -23.59
C ASN A 656 -14.58 5.77 -22.29
N ILE A 657 -13.89 6.01 -21.16
CA ILE A 657 -14.19 5.42 -19.85
C ILE A 657 -14.22 6.53 -18.81
N ASP A 658 -15.26 6.56 -17.98
CA ASP A 658 -15.43 7.50 -16.87
C ASP A 658 -15.14 6.83 -15.51
N LEU A 659 -15.35 5.52 -15.41
CA LEU A 659 -15.20 4.73 -14.18
C LEU A 659 -14.55 3.38 -14.43
N ILE A 660 -13.57 3.01 -13.60
CA ILE A 660 -12.93 1.70 -13.57
C ILE A 660 -13.36 0.95 -12.31
N LEU A 661 -13.97 -0.22 -12.45
CA LEU A 661 -14.25 -1.14 -11.35
C LEU A 661 -13.13 -2.17 -11.22
N THR A 662 -12.59 -2.36 -10.02
CA THR A 662 -11.60 -3.43 -9.79
C THR A 662 -11.65 -3.97 -8.37
N LYS A 663 -11.27 -5.23 -8.19
CA LYS A 663 -11.44 -5.93 -6.91
C LYS A 663 -10.66 -5.31 -5.77
N SER A 664 -9.43 -4.85 -6.01
CA SER A 664 -8.62 -4.21 -4.98
C SER A 664 -7.45 -3.41 -5.53
N ILE A 665 -6.87 -2.54 -4.72
CA ILE A 665 -5.61 -1.85 -5.00
C ILE A 665 -4.54 -2.87 -5.43
N SER A 666 -4.39 -3.97 -4.69
CA SER A 666 -3.41 -5.03 -4.99
C SER A 666 -3.61 -5.76 -6.34
N ARG A 667 -4.84 -5.73 -6.86
CA ARG A 667 -5.19 -6.31 -8.16
C ARG A 667 -4.87 -5.31 -9.27
N PHE A 668 -5.18 -4.04 -9.05
CA PHE A 668 -4.88 -2.92 -9.94
C PHE A 668 -3.38 -2.60 -10.02
N SER A 669 -2.63 -2.73 -8.94
CA SER A 669 -1.17 -2.60 -8.89
C SER A 669 -0.57 -3.37 -7.70
N ARG A 670 0.61 -3.97 -7.87
CA ARG A 670 1.37 -4.59 -6.76
C ARG A 670 2.23 -3.59 -5.99
N ASN A 671 2.54 -2.45 -6.61
CA ASN A 671 3.28 -1.36 -5.99
C ASN A 671 2.30 -0.23 -5.69
N THR A 672 2.22 0.17 -4.43
CA THR A 672 1.41 1.30 -3.96
C THR A 672 1.82 2.61 -4.63
N LEU A 673 3.09 2.78 -5.01
CA LEU A 673 3.58 3.91 -5.80
C LEU A 673 3.02 3.91 -7.22
N ASP A 674 3.12 2.79 -7.96
CA ASP A 674 2.60 2.68 -9.32
C ASP A 674 1.07 2.89 -9.34
N CYS A 675 0.35 2.38 -8.32
CA CYS A 675 -1.09 2.59 -8.18
C CYS A 675 -1.43 4.08 -8.08
N LEU A 676 -0.65 4.79 -7.28
CA LEU A 676 -0.84 6.20 -6.99
C LEU A 676 -0.55 7.06 -8.21
N GLU A 677 0.54 6.78 -8.93
CA GLU A 677 0.87 7.46 -10.18
C GLU A 677 -0.24 7.27 -11.23
N MET A 678 -0.75 6.04 -11.37
CA MET A 678 -1.85 5.74 -12.29
C MET A 678 -3.13 6.50 -11.92
N VAL A 679 -3.54 6.51 -10.65
CA VAL A 679 -4.75 7.23 -10.20
C VAL A 679 -4.62 8.74 -10.40
N ARG A 680 -3.46 9.32 -10.08
CA ARG A 680 -3.19 10.75 -10.31
C ARG A 680 -3.24 11.10 -11.80
N MET A 681 -2.64 10.25 -12.65
CA MET A 681 -2.67 10.40 -14.09
C MET A 681 -4.12 10.38 -14.62
N LEU A 682 -4.92 9.38 -14.22
CA LEU A 682 -6.34 9.25 -14.62
C LEU A 682 -7.19 10.46 -14.22
N ARG A 683 -6.96 11.04 -13.02
CA ARG A 683 -7.66 12.25 -12.55
C ARG A 683 -7.24 13.50 -13.33
N SER A 684 -5.99 13.56 -13.80
CA SER A 684 -5.43 14.70 -14.53
C SER A 684 -5.77 14.75 -16.02
N LEU A 685 -6.48 13.73 -16.53
CA LEU A 685 -6.93 13.70 -17.92
C LEU A 685 -7.98 14.79 -18.21
N GLN A 686 -8.10 15.18 -19.47
CA GLN A 686 -9.09 16.16 -19.93
C GLN A 686 -10.52 15.76 -19.54
N HIS A 687 -10.80 14.45 -19.56
CA HIS A 687 -11.98 13.82 -18.98
C HIS A 687 -11.52 12.98 -17.78
N PRO A 688 -11.77 13.43 -16.53
CA PRO A 688 -11.28 12.74 -15.35
C PRO A 688 -11.89 11.34 -15.22
N VAL A 689 -11.03 10.34 -15.10
CA VAL A 689 -11.44 8.96 -14.91
C VAL A 689 -11.25 8.56 -13.45
N TYR A 690 -12.27 7.92 -12.87
CA TYR A 690 -12.24 7.47 -11.49
C TYR A 690 -12.07 5.96 -11.40
N VAL A 691 -11.52 5.50 -10.29
CA VAL A 691 -11.35 4.08 -9.97
C VAL A 691 -12.15 3.78 -8.71
N TYR A 692 -12.89 2.68 -8.75
CA TYR A 692 -13.56 2.10 -7.59
C TYR A 692 -12.87 0.79 -7.23
N PHE A 693 -12.20 0.80 -6.07
CA PHE A 693 -11.58 -0.38 -5.48
C PHE A 693 -12.58 -1.06 -4.56
N GLU A 694 -13.13 -2.20 -4.95
CA GLU A 694 -14.23 -2.87 -4.23
C GLU A 694 -13.81 -3.32 -2.82
N LYS A 695 -12.68 -4.03 -2.68
CA LYS A 695 -12.17 -4.50 -1.39
C LYS A 695 -11.86 -3.34 -0.45
N GLU A 696 -11.24 -2.28 -0.95
CA GLU A 696 -10.92 -1.10 -0.16
C GLU A 696 -12.12 -0.13 -0.03
N ASN A 697 -13.21 -0.34 -0.79
CA ASN A 697 -14.38 0.56 -0.90
C ASN A 697 -13.96 2.02 -1.11
N ILE A 698 -12.96 2.21 -1.97
CA ILE A 698 -12.39 3.52 -2.25
C ILE A 698 -12.88 3.93 -3.62
N HIS A 699 -13.60 5.05 -3.68
CA HIS A 699 -13.90 5.72 -4.93
C HIS A 699 -12.99 6.93 -5.08
N THR A 700 -12.15 6.97 -6.11
CA THR A 700 -11.17 8.07 -6.30
C THR A 700 -11.78 9.41 -6.71
N LYS A 701 -13.11 9.50 -6.76
CA LYS A 701 -13.86 10.75 -6.98
C LYS A 701 -14.06 11.52 -5.68
N ASP A 702 -14.02 10.81 -4.55
CA ASP A 702 -14.19 11.41 -3.22
C ASP A 702 -12.98 12.27 -2.86
N PRO A 703 -13.14 13.51 -2.37
CA PRO A 703 -12.04 14.35 -1.86
C PRO A 703 -11.15 13.65 -0.82
N THR A 704 -11.68 12.71 -0.05
CA THR A 704 -10.92 11.91 0.94
C THR A 704 -9.94 10.91 0.30
N SER A 705 -10.09 10.62 -1.00
CA SER A 705 -9.18 9.72 -1.72
C SER A 705 -7.78 10.30 -1.91
N GLU A 706 -7.63 11.63 -1.91
CA GLU A 706 -6.33 12.32 -2.01
C GLU A 706 -5.45 12.12 -0.77
N MET A 707 -6.10 12.01 0.39
CA MET A 707 -5.49 11.62 1.65
C MET A 707 -5.05 10.16 1.64
N MET A 708 -5.85 9.24 1.10
CA MET A 708 -5.48 7.82 0.98
C MET A 708 -4.32 7.62 0.00
N ILE A 709 -4.33 8.36 -1.11
CA ILE A 709 -3.20 8.50 -2.04
C ILE A 709 -1.95 8.96 -1.26
N SER A 710 -2.04 10.03 -0.46
CA SER A 710 -0.90 10.50 0.35
C SER A 710 -0.35 9.42 1.30
N ILE A 711 -1.22 8.68 2.00
CA ILE A 711 -0.84 7.62 2.95
C ILE A 711 -0.13 6.44 2.26
N PHE A 712 -0.65 5.97 1.12
CA PHE A 712 0.01 4.89 0.37
C PHE A 712 1.34 5.33 -0.23
N GLY A 713 1.48 6.62 -0.57
CA GLY A 713 2.76 7.21 -0.98
C GLY A 713 3.81 7.13 0.14
N SER A 714 3.45 7.52 1.36
CA SER A 714 4.35 7.50 2.52
C SER A 714 4.79 6.08 2.91
N ILE A 715 3.86 5.13 2.98
CA ILE A 715 4.17 3.73 3.33
C ILE A 715 5.07 3.08 2.27
N ALA A 716 4.82 3.34 0.98
CA ALA A 716 5.63 2.83 -0.12
C ALA A 716 7.08 3.37 -0.07
N GLN A 717 7.23 4.63 0.31
CA GLN A 717 8.53 5.28 0.46
C GLN A 717 9.31 4.64 1.63
N GLU A 718 8.66 4.39 2.76
CA GLU A 718 9.30 3.84 3.96
C GLU A 718 9.67 2.35 3.83
N GLU A 719 8.80 1.50 3.26
CA GLU A 719 9.11 0.09 3.01
C GLU A 719 10.26 -0.09 2.00
N SER A 720 10.31 0.77 0.97
CA SER A 720 11.38 0.74 -0.04
C SER A 720 12.74 1.11 0.54
N ILE A 721 12.77 2.08 1.47
CA ILE A 721 13.99 2.50 2.18
C ILE A 721 14.42 1.40 3.15
N GLY A 722 13.51 0.90 4.00
CA GLY A 722 13.84 -0.07 5.06
C GLY A 722 14.34 -1.44 4.58
N LEU A 723 13.77 -1.99 3.50
CA LEU A 723 14.21 -3.27 2.94
C LEU A 723 15.62 -3.16 2.29
N GLY A 724 15.86 -2.06 1.58
CA GLY A 724 17.15 -1.77 0.95
C GLY A 724 18.27 -1.59 1.98
N GLU A 725 17.99 -0.84 3.04
CA GLU A 725 18.94 -0.55 4.11
C GLU A 725 19.33 -1.78 4.92
N SER A 726 18.37 -2.67 5.22
CA SER A 726 18.62 -3.90 5.98
C SER A 726 19.53 -4.88 5.24
N ILE A 727 19.33 -5.04 3.92
CA ILE A 727 20.17 -5.89 3.07
C ILE A 727 21.56 -5.26 2.90
N ALA A 728 21.63 -3.95 2.70
CA ALA A 728 22.89 -3.22 2.56
C ALA A 728 23.71 -3.26 3.86
N TRP A 729 23.07 -3.18 5.03
CA TRP A 729 23.72 -3.33 6.33
C TRP A 729 24.30 -4.74 6.53
N GLY A 730 23.53 -5.78 6.20
CA GLY A 730 24.00 -7.16 6.27
C GLY A 730 25.22 -7.43 5.39
N LYS A 731 25.21 -6.96 4.13
CA LYS A 731 26.37 -7.10 3.22
C LYS A 731 27.61 -6.35 3.71
N ARG A 732 27.43 -5.15 4.30
CA ARG A 732 28.53 -4.40 4.94
C ARG A 732 29.14 -5.15 6.12
N LYS A 733 28.33 -5.78 6.97
CA LYS A 733 28.81 -6.58 8.09
C LYS A 733 29.62 -7.80 7.65
N TYR A 734 29.26 -8.44 6.54
CA TYR A 734 30.06 -9.52 5.95
C TYR A 734 31.38 -9.01 5.35
N ALA A 735 31.35 -7.90 4.62
CA ALA A 735 32.56 -7.28 4.05
C ALA A 735 33.55 -6.85 5.14
N ALA A 736 33.06 -6.32 6.27
CA ALA A 736 33.90 -6.01 7.44
C ALA A 736 34.62 -7.22 8.05
N ARG A 737 34.11 -8.44 7.80
CA ARG A 737 34.72 -9.71 8.23
C ARG A 737 35.56 -10.36 7.11
N GLY A 738 35.82 -9.66 6.02
CA GLY A 738 36.55 -10.18 4.85
C GLY A 738 35.73 -11.12 3.96
N ILE A 739 34.42 -11.29 4.23
CA ILE A 739 33.56 -12.23 3.49
C ILE A 739 32.75 -11.43 2.46
N VAL A 740 33.16 -11.49 1.19
CA VAL A 740 32.44 -10.83 0.09
C VAL A 740 32.03 -11.85 -0.97
N LYS A 741 30.73 -11.90 -1.28
CA LYS A 741 30.20 -12.71 -2.39
C LYS A 741 29.90 -11.80 -3.57
N THR A 742 30.75 -11.86 -4.60
CA THR A 742 30.60 -11.07 -5.83
C THR A 742 29.71 -11.78 -6.85
N GLY A 743 28.75 -11.06 -7.45
CA GLY A 743 27.89 -11.62 -8.50
C GLY A 743 28.56 -11.73 -9.88
N THR A 744 29.64 -10.98 -10.10
CA THR A 744 30.37 -10.92 -11.39
C THR A 744 31.86 -10.93 -11.11
N LEU A 745 32.61 -11.78 -11.81
CA LEU A 745 34.08 -11.88 -11.72
C LEU A 745 34.79 -10.91 -12.66
N CYS A 746 36.05 -10.61 -12.33
CA CYS A 746 36.95 -9.91 -13.23
C CYS A 746 37.44 -10.86 -14.33
N PHE A 747 37.81 -10.31 -15.49
CA PHE A 747 38.41 -11.09 -16.60
C PHE A 747 39.68 -11.80 -16.13
N GLY A 748 39.96 -13.03 -16.55
CA GLY A 748 41.10 -13.80 -16.00
C GLY A 748 40.76 -14.66 -14.79
N TYR A 749 39.55 -14.55 -14.24
CA TYR A 749 39.09 -15.33 -13.10
C TYR A 749 37.78 -16.07 -13.40
N LYS A 750 37.65 -17.29 -12.87
CA LYS A 750 36.46 -18.15 -12.94
C LYS A 750 36.09 -18.64 -11.55
N PHE A 751 34.83 -19.06 -11.38
CA PHE A 751 34.44 -19.72 -10.13
C PHE A 751 34.91 -21.18 -10.12
N ASP A 752 35.49 -21.61 -9.01
CA ASP A 752 35.75 -23.03 -8.77
C ASP A 752 34.45 -23.79 -8.42
N LYS A 753 34.55 -25.12 -8.21
CA LYS A 753 33.41 -25.98 -7.82
C LYS A 753 32.71 -25.53 -6.53
N ASN A 754 33.40 -24.74 -5.70
CA ASN A 754 32.94 -24.22 -4.41
C ASN A 754 32.55 -22.73 -4.48
N LYS A 755 32.45 -22.14 -5.67
CA LYS A 755 32.17 -20.71 -5.92
C LYS A 755 33.21 -19.74 -5.31
N ARG A 756 34.46 -20.18 -5.17
CA ARG A 756 35.63 -19.33 -4.85
C ARG A 756 36.27 -18.84 -6.15
N TRP A 757 37.03 -17.76 -6.06
CA TRP A 757 37.77 -17.22 -7.22
C TRP A 757 38.94 -18.15 -7.54
N GLY A 758 38.95 -18.68 -8.76
CA GLY A 758 40.08 -19.42 -9.33
C GLY A 758 40.57 -18.74 -10.61
N ILE A 759 41.82 -18.96 -10.98
CA ILE A 759 42.41 -18.36 -12.18
C ILE A 759 41.91 -19.10 -13.43
N ASP A 760 41.50 -18.33 -14.44
CA ASP A 760 41.31 -18.85 -15.80
C ASP A 760 42.60 -18.68 -16.58
N GLU A 761 43.36 -19.75 -16.73
CA GLU A 761 44.70 -19.74 -17.35
C GLU A 761 44.75 -19.08 -18.73
N GLU A 762 43.72 -19.25 -19.57
CA GLU A 762 43.70 -18.69 -20.92
C GLU A 762 43.48 -17.17 -20.89
N GLU A 763 42.55 -16.70 -20.07
CA GLU A 763 42.29 -15.27 -19.90
C GLU A 763 43.40 -14.57 -19.08
N ALA A 764 43.98 -15.27 -18.10
CA ALA A 764 45.06 -14.76 -17.26
C ALA A 764 46.35 -14.51 -18.05
N LYS A 765 46.66 -15.34 -19.06
CA LYS A 765 47.76 -15.06 -20.01
C LYS A 765 47.59 -13.70 -20.71
N ILE A 766 46.36 -13.38 -21.12
CA ILE A 766 46.03 -12.10 -21.77
C ILE A 766 46.20 -10.94 -20.77
N VAL A 767 45.75 -11.11 -19.52
CA VAL A 767 45.95 -10.11 -18.47
C VAL A 767 47.43 -9.87 -18.20
N LYS A 768 48.23 -10.93 -18.00
CA LYS A 768 49.69 -10.83 -17.81
C LYS A 768 50.36 -10.11 -18.97
N ARG A 769 49.98 -10.44 -20.21
CA ARG A 769 50.45 -9.74 -21.41
C ARG A 769 50.10 -8.25 -21.39
N ILE A 770 48.87 -7.87 -21.04
CA ILE A 770 48.46 -6.46 -20.99
C ILE A 770 49.32 -5.66 -19.98
N TYR A 771 49.67 -6.26 -18.84
CA TYR A 771 50.58 -5.65 -17.86
C TYR A 771 52.00 -5.54 -18.43
N GLN A 772 52.53 -6.61 -19.03
CA GLN A 772 53.87 -6.61 -19.64
C GLN A 772 53.99 -5.59 -20.77
N ASP A 773 53.05 -5.59 -21.72
CA ASP A 773 52.99 -4.63 -22.83
C ASP A 773 52.98 -3.17 -22.33
N THR A 774 52.38 -2.93 -21.17
CA THR A 774 52.36 -1.60 -20.54
C THR A 774 53.71 -1.24 -19.90
N LEU A 775 54.37 -2.21 -19.25
CA LEU A 775 55.72 -2.07 -18.72
C LEU A 775 56.74 -1.82 -19.83
N ASP A 776 56.55 -2.47 -20.99
CA ASP A 776 57.35 -2.27 -22.20
C ASP A 776 57.08 -0.92 -22.90
N GLY A 777 56.19 -0.10 -22.32
CA GLY A 777 55.93 1.27 -22.78
C GLY A 777 54.87 1.39 -23.87
N LYS A 778 54.20 0.31 -24.29
CA LYS A 778 53.13 0.39 -25.30
C LYS A 778 51.96 1.26 -24.82
N SER A 779 51.33 1.95 -25.78
CA SER A 779 50.14 2.77 -25.51
C SER A 779 48.87 1.92 -25.48
N TYR A 780 47.82 2.39 -24.77
CA TYR A 780 46.53 1.68 -24.74
C TYR A 780 45.96 1.39 -26.14
N ASN A 781 46.15 2.31 -27.09
CA ASN A 781 45.67 2.14 -28.46
C ASN A 781 46.42 1.03 -29.20
N GLN A 782 47.72 0.91 -28.94
CA GLN A 782 48.56 -0.12 -29.54
C GLN A 782 48.18 -1.50 -29.01
N ILE A 783 48.02 -1.64 -27.69
CA ILE A 783 47.56 -2.88 -27.04
C ILE A 783 46.17 -3.28 -27.59
N VAL A 784 45.23 -2.34 -27.67
CA VAL A 784 43.89 -2.60 -28.25
C VAL A 784 43.97 -3.07 -29.70
N LYS A 785 44.84 -2.46 -30.50
CA LYS A 785 45.00 -2.78 -31.92
C LYS A 785 45.53 -4.21 -32.06
N GLU A 786 46.63 -4.54 -31.40
CA GLU A 786 47.27 -5.87 -31.43
C GLU A 786 46.29 -6.96 -30.97
N LEU A 787 45.65 -6.80 -29.81
CA LEU A 787 44.66 -7.78 -29.31
C LEU A 787 43.46 -7.95 -30.25
N THR A 788 43.04 -6.90 -30.96
CA THR A 788 41.91 -6.96 -31.90
C THR A 788 42.31 -7.61 -33.22
N GLU A 789 43.52 -7.34 -33.73
CA GLU A 789 44.05 -7.92 -34.97
C GLU A 789 44.32 -9.42 -34.83
N GLU A 790 44.73 -9.86 -33.64
CA GLU A 790 44.94 -11.26 -33.30
C GLU A 790 43.63 -12.02 -32.99
N GLY A 791 42.48 -11.34 -33.04
CA GLY A 791 41.17 -11.97 -32.83
C GLY A 791 40.85 -12.34 -31.38
N ILE A 792 41.60 -11.82 -30.41
CA ILE A 792 41.37 -12.09 -28.98
C ILE A 792 40.07 -11.43 -28.53
N LYS A 793 39.14 -12.21 -27.96
CA LYS A 793 37.85 -11.70 -27.49
C LYS A 793 38.03 -10.88 -26.21
N SER A 794 37.30 -9.77 -26.13
CA SER A 794 37.22 -8.93 -24.91
C SER A 794 36.40 -9.63 -23.80
N PRO A 795 36.43 -9.14 -22.54
CA PRO A 795 35.77 -9.78 -21.39
C PRO A 795 34.25 -10.02 -21.51
N LYS A 796 33.58 -9.36 -22.46
CA LYS A 796 32.16 -9.57 -22.77
C LYS A 796 31.93 -10.41 -24.02
N GLY A 797 32.95 -11.16 -24.47
CA GLY A 797 32.93 -11.99 -25.67
C GLY A 797 32.93 -11.21 -27.00
N LYS A 798 33.14 -9.88 -26.98
CA LYS A 798 33.14 -9.08 -28.23
C LYS A 798 34.50 -9.16 -28.92
N ALA A 799 34.50 -9.24 -30.25
CA ALA A 799 35.69 -9.30 -31.08
C ALA A 799 36.58 -8.03 -31.05
N LYS A 800 36.14 -6.95 -30.40
CA LYS A 800 36.84 -5.67 -30.36
C LYS A 800 37.16 -5.22 -28.95
N TRP A 801 38.40 -4.81 -28.73
CA TRP A 801 38.86 -4.19 -27.50
C TRP A 801 38.67 -2.66 -27.50
N TYR A 802 38.58 -2.09 -26.29
CA TYR A 802 38.47 -0.65 -26.08
C TYR A 802 39.51 -0.20 -25.06
N THR A 803 40.06 1.01 -25.23
CA THR A 803 41.09 1.56 -24.33
C THR A 803 40.60 1.70 -22.90
N SER A 804 39.32 2.00 -22.69
CA SER A 804 38.69 2.04 -21.37
C SER A 804 38.70 0.69 -20.66
N ARG A 805 38.71 -0.43 -21.40
CA ARG A 805 38.79 -1.78 -20.83
C ARG A 805 40.20 -2.15 -20.43
N ILE A 806 41.19 -1.84 -21.25
CA ILE A 806 42.60 -2.00 -20.90
C ILE A 806 42.91 -1.21 -19.63
N LYS A 807 42.49 0.06 -19.59
CA LYS A 807 42.64 0.92 -18.41
C LYS A 807 41.99 0.31 -17.16
N ALA A 808 40.75 -0.17 -17.25
CA ALA A 808 40.05 -0.81 -16.13
C ALA A 808 40.70 -2.12 -15.66
N ILE A 809 41.43 -2.83 -16.53
CA ILE A 809 42.20 -4.03 -16.15
C ILE A 809 43.48 -3.63 -15.39
N LEU A 810 44.18 -2.61 -15.88
CA LEU A 810 45.43 -2.14 -15.27
C LEU A 810 45.20 -1.45 -13.91
N GLU A 811 44.08 -0.76 -13.69
CA GLU A 811 43.79 -0.04 -12.43
C GLU A 811 43.17 -0.91 -11.33
N ASN A 812 42.71 -2.12 -11.64
CA ASN A 812 41.96 -2.95 -10.70
C ASN A 812 42.90 -3.80 -9.82
N GLU A 813 42.78 -3.66 -8.51
CA GLU A 813 43.61 -4.33 -7.50
C GLU A 813 43.30 -5.82 -7.38
N ALA A 814 42.18 -6.29 -7.96
CA ALA A 814 41.86 -7.72 -8.04
C ALA A 814 42.96 -8.52 -8.73
N TYR A 815 43.67 -7.94 -9.68
CA TYR A 815 44.73 -8.65 -10.40
C TYR A 815 45.97 -8.94 -9.55
N ARG A 816 46.15 -8.23 -8.43
CA ARG A 816 47.20 -8.51 -7.42
C ARG A 816 46.68 -9.26 -6.19
N GLY A 817 45.48 -9.85 -6.27
CA GLY A 817 44.88 -10.67 -5.19
C GLY A 817 44.02 -9.92 -4.18
N ASN A 818 43.94 -8.59 -4.26
CA ASN A 818 43.23 -7.74 -3.29
C ASN A 818 41.82 -7.36 -3.77
N TYR A 819 40.86 -7.13 -2.86
CA TYR A 819 39.50 -6.74 -3.24
C TYR A 819 39.02 -5.51 -2.47
N VAL A 820 38.33 -4.59 -3.15
CA VAL A 820 37.75 -3.39 -2.53
C VAL A 820 36.23 -3.40 -2.64
N TYR A 821 35.57 -3.56 -1.50
CA TYR A 821 34.12 -3.51 -1.41
C TYR A 821 33.61 -2.08 -1.21
N GLN A 822 32.51 -1.75 -1.90
CA GLN A 822 31.76 -0.49 -1.79
C GLN A 822 32.41 0.76 -2.43
N ARG A 823 33.10 0.59 -3.56
CA ARG A 823 33.54 1.72 -4.43
C ARG A 823 32.39 2.59 -4.95
N THR A 824 31.19 2.02 -4.99
CA THR A 824 29.95 2.68 -5.43
C THR A 824 28.82 2.30 -4.50
N TYR A 825 27.81 3.15 -4.38
CA TYR A 825 26.57 2.85 -3.67
C TYR A 825 25.37 3.37 -4.47
N THR A 826 24.18 2.87 -4.15
CA THR A 826 22.93 3.34 -4.75
C THR A 826 22.47 4.58 -3.98
N ALA A 827 22.51 5.76 -4.60
CA ALA A 827 22.08 7.01 -3.98
C ALA A 827 20.56 7.18 -3.95
N ASP A 828 19.88 6.61 -4.93
CA ASP A 828 18.42 6.60 -5.03
C ASP A 828 17.97 5.19 -5.39
N SER A 829 17.23 4.55 -4.47
CA SER A 829 16.70 3.21 -4.63
C SER A 829 15.57 3.12 -5.66
N ILE A 830 14.89 4.23 -5.97
CA ILE A 830 13.76 4.29 -6.90
C ILE A 830 14.28 4.39 -8.34
N GLU A 831 15.24 5.28 -8.60
CA GLU A 831 15.88 5.41 -9.92
C GLU A 831 17.00 4.37 -10.16
N ALA A 832 17.34 3.56 -9.15
CA ALA A 832 18.48 2.64 -9.12
C ALA A 832 19.81 3.32 -9.53
N LYS A 833 19.97 4.59 -9.14
CA LYS A 833 21.11 5.41 -9.54
C LYS A 833 22.34 5.07 -8.71
N ILE A 834 23.32 4.43 -9.35
CA ILE A 834 24.60 4.07 -8.75
C ILE A 834 25.56 5.25 -8.89
N VAL A 835 26.13 5.69 -7.78
CA VAL A 835 27.12 6.78 -7.73
C VAL A 835 28.43 6.28 -7.09
N PRO A 836 29.58 6.90 -7.42
CA PRO A 836 30.83 6.62 -6.72
C PRO A 836 30.72 7.00 -5.24
N ASN A 837 31.34 6.19 -4.39
CA ASN A 837 31.46 6.44 -2.96
C ASN A 837 32.74 7.26 -2.71
N ASN A 838 32.59 8.53 -2.36
CA ASN A 838 33.68 9.45 -2.04
C ASN A 838 33.87 9.65 -0.52
N GLY A 839 33.25 8.80 0.30
CA GLY A 839 33.33 8.86 1.77
C GLY A 839 31.97 8.78 2.47
N GLU A 840 30.86 8.69 1.73
CA GLU A 840 29.51 8.59 2.29
C GLU A 840 29.29 7.26 3.04
N PHE A 841 29.98 6.20 2.62
CA PHE A 841 29.95 4.89 3.28
C PHE A 841 31.36 4.32 3.47
N PRO A 842 31.60 3.49 4.49
CA PRO A 842 32.89 2.83 4.65
C PRO A 842 33.18 1.91 3.46
N GLN A 843 34.38 2.04 2.91
CA GLN A 843 34.95 1.09 1.94
C GLN A 843 35.80 0.07 2.68
N TYR A 844 35.74 -1.19 2.26
CA TYR A 844 36.51 -2.26 2.90
C TYR A 844 37.54 -2.78 1.90
N PHE A 845 38.81 -2.59 2.25
CA PHE A 845 39.95 -3.16 1.55
C PHE A 845 40.26 -4.54 2.16
N ILE A 846 40.25 -5.58 1.33
CA ILE A 846 40.46 -6.97 1.75
C ILE A 846 41.74 -7.45 1.07
N GLU A 847 42.77 -7.63 1.88
CA GLU A 847 44.07 -8.16 1.48
C GLU A 847 43.97 -9.67 1.23
N ASP A 848 44.74 -10.16 0.25
CA ASP A 848 44.89 -11.59 -0.07
C ASP A 848 43.56 -12.34 -0.21
N HIS A 849 42.54 -11.66 -0.77
CA HIS A 849 41.20 -12.19 -0.95
C HIS A 849 41.18 -13.42 -1.88
N HIS A 850 42.08 -13.45 -2.87
CA HIS A 850 42.18 -14.51 -3.87
C HIS A 850 43.58 -14.57 -4.49
N GLU A 851 43.86 -15.65 -5.21
CA GLU A 851 45.15 -15.84 -5.89
C GLU A 851 45.40 -14.74 -6.93
N ALA A 852 46.60 -14.17 -6.93
CA ALA A 852 46.97 -13.05 -7.79
C ALA A 852 47.40 -13.52 -9.20
N ILE A 853 46.93 -12.85 -10.25
CA ILE A 853 47.40 -13.06 -11.63
C ILE A 853 48.71 -12.30 -11.89
N VAL A 854 48.91 -11.15 -11.26
CA VAL A 854 50.06 -10.25 -11.42
C VAL A 854 50.70 -10.00 -10.06
N SER A 855 52.03 -9.90 -10.01
CA SER A 855 52.75 -9.60 -8.77
C SER A 855 52.44 -8.17 -8.28
N SER A 856 52.44 -7.96 -6.96
CA SER A 856 52.26 -6.61 -6.38
C SER A 856 53.30 -5.61 -6.90
N SER A 857 54.54 -6.05 -7.09
CA SER A 857 55.63 -5.24 -7.66
C SER A 857 55.31 -4.76 -9.09
N ASP A 858 54.82 -5.65 -9.95
CA ASP A 858 54.53 -5.27 -11.35
C ASP A 858 53.28 -4.41 -11.44
N TRP A 859 52.30 -4.63 -10.56
CA TRP A 859 51.12 -3.78 -10.45
C TRP A 859 51.49 -2.34 -10.04
N GLU A 860 52.35 -2.19 -9.04
CA GLU A 860 52.85 -0.88 -8.57
C GLU A 860 53.63 -0.14 -9.66
N LYS A 861 54.55 -0.82 -10.35
CA LYS A 861 55.29 -0.25 -11.49
C LYS A 861 54.34 0.25 -12.58
N VAL A 862 53.31 -0.54 -12.90
CA VAL A 862 52.28 -0.13 -13.86
C VAL A 862 51.53 1.11 -13.38
N GLN A 863 51.11 1.18 -12.11
CA GLN A 863 50.42 2.37 -11.59
C GLN A 863 51.28 3.64 -11.71
N SER A 864 52.59 3.55 -11.40
CA SER A 864 53.51 4.68 -11.58
C SER A 864 53.57 5.14 -13.04
N ILE A 865 53.61 4.21 -14.00
CA ILE A 865 53.54 4.53 -15.44
C ILE A 865 52.20 5.20 -15.79
N LEU A 866 51.08 4.75 -15.22
CA LEU A 866 49.77 5.35 -15.47
C LEU A 866 49.68 6.77 -14.92
N GLU A 867 50.22 7.01 -13.73
CA GLU A 867 50.26 8.30 -13.06
C GLU A 867 51.13 9.30 -13.83
N GLU A 868 52.33 8.90 -14.26
CA GLU A 868 53.21 9.71 -15.10
C GLU A 868 52.55 10.08 -16.44
N ARG A 869 51.89 9.12 -17.09
CA ARG A 869 51.11 9.36 -18.32
C ARG A 869 49.96 10.35 -18.08
N SER A 870 49.28 10.24 -16.93
CA SER A 870 48.18 11.12 -16.53
C SER A 870 48.66 12.56 -16.29
N GLU A 871 49.78 12.75 -15.60
CA GLU A 871 50.37 14.07 -15.37
C GLU A 871 50.87 14.73 -16.64
N LYS A 872 51.57 13.98 -17.51
CA LYS A 872 51.98 14.46 -18.85
C LYS A 872 50.77 14.91 -19.68
N PHE A 873 49.64 14.21 -19.57
CA PHE A 873 48.39 14.59 -20.24
C PHE A 873 47.74 15.86 -19.63
N LYS A 874 47.65 15.95 -18.29
CA LYS A 874 47.12 17.13 -17.58
C LYS A 874 47.94 18.38 -17.89
N ASN A 875 49.26 18.27 -17.96
CA ASN A 875 50.17 19.39 -18.28
C ASN A 875 50.06 19.85 -19.73
N ARG A 876 49.78 18.96 -20.70
CA ARG A 876 49.53 19.33 -22.11
C ARG A 876 48.17 20.02 -22.34
N ASN A 877 47.15 19.73 -21.53
CA ASN A 877 45.76 20.19 -21.73
C ASN A 877 45.30 21.33 -20.82
N ARG A 878 46.22 22.15 -20.30
CA ARG A 878 45.90 23.33 -19.44
C ARG A 878 45.11 24.46 -20.14
N LYS A 879 44.71 24.33 -21.41
CA LYS A 879 43.75 25.25 -22.06
C LYS A 879 42.31 24.81 -21.82
N LYS A 880 41.61 25.55 -20.96
CA LYS A 880 40.19 25.37 -20.62
C LYS A 880 39.33 25.73 -21.83
N TYR A 881 38.67 24.75 -22.46
CA TYR A 881 37.68 25.01 -23.51
C TYR A 881 36.45 25.73 -22.92
N PRO A 882 35.87 26.75 -23.60
CA PRO A 882 34.61 27.36 -23.20
C PRO A 882 33.45 26.35 -23.21
N LYS A 883 32.40 26.57 -22.40
CA LYS A 883 31.18 25.75 -22.41
C LYS A 883 30.56 25.71 -23.81
N GLU A 884 29.99 24.56 -24.18
CA GLU A 884 29.39 24.31 -25.48
C GLU A 884 27.95 24.86 -25.53
N ASN A 885 27.78 26.10 -26.00
CA ASN A 885 26.50 26.79 -25.97
C ASN A 885 25.73 26.79 -27.31
N LEU A 886 26.37 26.44 -28.44
CA LEU A 886 25.81 26.62 -29.79
C LEU A 886 25.36 25.31 -30.48
N LYS A 887 25.34 24.20 -29.75
CA LYS A 887 24.85 22.91 -30.26
C LYS A 887 23.32 22.91 -30.31
N ASN A 888 22.76 22.62 -31.47
CA ASN A 888 21.32 22.43 -31.62
C ASN A 888 20.90 21.08 -31.00
N PRO A 889 20.08 21.06 -29.93
CA PRO A 889 19.72 19.83 -29.25
C PRO A 889 18.73 18.97 -30.06
N ALA A 890 17.93 19.57 -30.94
CA ALA A 890 16.93 18.88 -31.76
C ALA A 890 17.51 17.78 -32.65
N PHE A 891 18.78 17.90 -33.06
CA PHE A 891 19.43 16.96 -33.96
C PHE A 891 20.07 15.75 -33.27
N VAL A 892 20.12 15.75 -31.93
CA VAL A 892 20.73 14.63 -31.18
C VAL A 892 19.89 13.37 -31.41
N ASN A 893 20.54 12.35 -31.97
CA ASN A 893 19.91 11.06 -32.35
C ASN A 893 18.81 11.17 -33.43
N ALA A 894 18.62 12.32 -34.08
CA ALA A 894 17.57 12.50 -35.07
C ALA A 894 17.92 11.91 -36.45
N PHE A 895 19.21 11.79 -36.78
CA PHE A 895 19.67 11.42 -38.12
C PHE A 895 20.51 10.14 -38.16
N THR A 896 20.27 9.34 -39.21
CA THR A 896 21.05 8.17 -39.60
C THR A 896 21.70 8.40 -40.97
N CYS A 897 22.81 7.70 -41.22
CA CYS A 897 23.48 7.74 -42.51
C CYS A 897 22.73 6.87 -43.52
N GLY A 898 22.33 7.45 -44.65
CA GLY A 898 21.61 6.74 -45.72
C GLY A 898 22.43 5.63 -46.39
N ASP A 899 23.77 5.69 -46.32
CA ASP A 899 24.66 4.73 -46.99
C ASP A 899 25.07 3.53 -46.11
N CYS A 900 25.09 3.69 -44.78
CA CYS A 900 25.58 2.65 -43.86
C CYS A 900 24.71 2.41 -42.62
N GLY A 901 23.60 3.14 -42.46
CA GLY A 901 22.67 3.02 -41.34
C GLY A 901 23.18 3.52 -39.99
N SER A 902 24.47 3.86 -39.85
CA SER A 902 25.02 4.37 -38.59
C SER A 902 24.46 5.75 -38.24
N LEU A 903 24.28 5.99 -36.94
CA LEU A 903 23.89 7.29 -36.40
C LEU A 903 24.88 8.39 -36.81
N ILE A 904 24.35 9.59 -37.07
CA ILE A 904 25.12 10.81 -37.32
C ILE A 904 25.37 11.53 -36.00
N GLY A 905 26.65 11.71 -35.65
CA GLY A 905 27.09 12.31 -34.40
C GLY A 905 27.58 13.74 -34.57
N HIS A 906 27.42 14.53 -33.52
CA HIS A 906 27.86 15.93 -33.46
C HIS A 906 29.38 16.08 -33.21
N ARG A 907 30.00 17.08 -33.83
CA ARG A 907 31.42 17.44 -33.71
C ARG A 907 31.56 18.96 -33.63
N ARG A 908 32.24 19.41 -32.58
CA ARG A 908 32.63 20.80 -32.33
C ARG A 908 34.08 21.03 -32.75
N TYR A 909 34.34 22.14 -33.42
CA TYR A 909 35.68 22.63 -33.71
C TYR A 909 35.80 24.05 -33.19
N VAL A 910 36.83 24.33 -32.39
CA VAL A 910 37.05 25.64 -31.73
C VAL A 910 38.46 26.12 -32.07
N GLU A 911 38.54 27.24 -32.79
CA GLU A 911 39.76 28.03 -32.99
C GLU A 911 39.64 29.37 -32.24
N LYS A 912 40.76 30.10 -32.07
CA LYS A 912 40.81 31.35 -31.28
C LYS A 912 39.74 32.40 -31.65
N THR A 913 39.25 32.39 -32.89
CA THR A 913 38.33 33.41 -33.44
C THR A 913 37.02 32.84 -33.99
N TYR A 914 36.82 31.51 -34.02
CA TYR A 914 35.56 30.92 -34.50
C TYR A 914 35.27 29.52 -33.92
N GLU A 915 33.98 29.24 -33.79
CA GLU A 915 33.42 27.96 -33.36
C GLU A 915 32.56 27.38 -34.49
N MET A 916 32.79 26.10 -34.84
CA MET A 916 32.08 25.42 -35.91
C MET A 916 31.44 24.12 -35.42
N HIS A 917 30.15 23.94 -35.70
CA HIS A 917 29.37 22.75 -35.39
C HIS A 917 29.10 21.94 -36.65
N SER A 918 29.48 20.67 -36.62
CA SER A 918 29.30 19.75 -37.74
C SER A 918 28.74 18.40 -37.29
N TRP A 919 28.09 17.71 -38.21
CA TRP A 919 27.45 16.42 -38.01
C TRP A 919 28.05 15.43 -39.01
N ILE A 920 28.51 14.28 -38.51
CA ILE A 920 29.22 13.27 -39.30
C ILE A 920 28.76 11.87 -38.92
N CYS A 921 28.71 10.97 -39.91
CA CYS A 921 28.49 9.55 -39.65
C CYS A 921 29.53 9.00 -38.64
N ASN A 922 29.07 8.33 -37.59
CA ASN A 922 29.94 7.79 -36.54
C ASN A 922 30.92 6.73 -37.06
N LEU A 923 30.59 6.01 -38.14
CA LEU A 923 31.52 5.07 -38.81
C LEU A 923 32.58 5.80 -39.64
N ALA A 924 32.23 6.88 -40.33
CA ALA A 924 33.18 7.69 -41.13
C ALA A 924 34.26 8.36 -40.26
N ASN A 925 33.91 8.70 -39.02
CA ASN A 925 34.79 9.41 -38.09
C ASN A 925 35.84 8.52 -37.37
N LYS A 926 35.77 7.19 -37.48
CA LYS A 926 36.72 6.30 -36.79
C LYS A 926 37.94 6.06 -37.68
N LEU A 927 39.09 6.57 -37.24
CA LEU A 927 40.36 6.50 -37.99
C LEU A 927 40.84 5.06 -38.28
N TYR A 928 40.41 4.07 -37.47
CA TYR A 928 40.96 2.70 -37.45
C TYR A 928 39.91 1.61 -37.69
N VAL A 929 39.02 1.76 -38.68
CA VAL A 929 38.00 0.76 -39.04
C VAL A 929 38.20 0.33 -40.49
N ALA A 930 38.30 -0.98 -40.74
CA ALA A 930 38.53 -1.57 -42.07
C ALA A 930 37.46 -1.21 -43.11
N ASN A 931 36.20 -1.04 -42.69
CA ASN A 931 35.10 -0.56 -43.53
C ASN A 931 34.69 0.87 -43.11
N ARG A 932 35.36 1.87 -43.67
CA ARG A 932 35.02 3.29 -43.44
C ARG A 932 33.86 3.72 -44.35
N CYS A 933 32.84 4.32 -43.75
CA CYS A 933 31.78 5.00 -44.49
C CYS A 933 32.34 6.25 -45.19
N LYS A 934 32.02 6.45 -46.48
CA LYS A 934 32.45 7.60 -47.29
C LYS A 934 31.59 8.87 -47.06
N ALA A 935 30.60 8.81 -46.18
CA ALA A 935 29.73 9.94 -45.89
C ALA A 935 30.51 11.18 -45.44
N GLY A 936 30.14 12.32 -46.04
CA GLY A 936 30.79 13.60 -45.78
C GLY A 936 30.51 14.19 -44.39
N ARG A 937 31.17 15.30 -44.10
CA ARG A 937 30.89 16.16 -42.93
C ARG A 937 29.87 17.23 -43.33
N PHE A 938 28.79 17.36 -42.57
CA PHE A 938 27.72 18.33 -42.81
C PHE A 938 27.76 19.43 -41.75
N GLN A 939 27.61 20.70 -42.13
CA GLN A 939 27.57 21.80 -41.16
C GLN A 939 26.19 21.86 -40.48
N GLN A 940 26.12 22.24 -39.20
CA GLN A 940 24.82 22.35 -38.50
C GLN A 940 23.88 23.33 -39.21
N LYS A 941 24.41 24.48 -39.67
CA LYS A 941 23.66 25.48 -40.45
C LYS A 941 23.10 24.93 -41.77
N PHE A 942 23.77 23.96 -42.40
CA PHE A 942 23.24 23.29 -43.59
C PHE A 942 21.99 22.49 -43.26
N ILE A 943 22.01 21.72 -42.17
CA ILE A 943 20.87 20.90 -41.72
C ILE A 943 19.69 21.79 -41.32
N GLU A 944 19.96 22.88 -40.59
CA GLU A 944 18.96 23.87 -40.21
C GLU A 944 18.30 24.51 -41.45
N LEU A 945 19.11 24.97 -42.41
CA LEU A 945 18.60 25.58 -43.65
C LEU A 945 17.85 24.57 -44.54
N ASN A 946 18.35 23.34 -44.64
CA ASN A 946 17.68 22.28 -45.40
C ASN A 946 16.29 21.99 -44.81
N PHE A 947 16.16 21.90 -43.48
CA PHE A 947 14.87 21.72 -42.84
C PHE A 947 13.94 22.93 -43.05
N MET A 948 14.44 24.17 -42.94
CA MET A 948 13.62 25.37 -43.19
C MET A 948 13.15 25.44 -44.65
N LYS A 949 14.00 25.08 -45.63
CA LYS A 949 13.58 24.93 -47.05
C LYS A 949 12.59 23.77 -47.23
N THR A 950 12.67 22.71 -46.43
CA THR A 950 11.71 21.61 -46.43
C THR A 950 10.34 22.09 -45.95
N LEU A 951 10.27 22.92 -44.90
CA LEU A 951 9.02 23.55 -44.45
C LEU A 951 8.40 24.45 -45.52
N LEU A 952 9.21 25.22 -46.26
CA LEU A 952 8.73 26.00 -47.41
C LEU A 952 8.17 25.12 -48.53
N SER A 953 8.86 24.01 -48.85
CA SER A 953 8.38 23.03 -49.83
C SER A 953 7.02 22.47 -49.41
N ILE A 954 6.87 22.05 -48.15
CA ILE A 954 5.60 21.57 -47.59
C ILE A 954 4.51 22.66 -47.68
N LYS A 955 4.86 23.94 -47.45
CA LYS A 955 3.92 25.06 -47.52
C LYS A 955 3.41 25.34 -48.94
N ARG A 956 4.27 25.19 -49.96
CA ARG A 956 3.99 25.59 -51.35
C ARG A 956 3.54 24.45 -52.25
N ASP A 957 4.03 23.25 -51.99
CA ASP A 957 3.82 22.11 -52.87
C ASP A 957 2.45 21.46 -52.61
N LYS A 958 1.59 21.51 -53.63
CA LYS A 958 0.28 20.84 -53.60
C LYS A 958 0.44 19.31 -53.55
N ALA A 959 1.59 18.76 -53.96
CA ALA A 959 1.86 17.33 -53.89
C ALA A 959 1.90 16.80 -52.45
N PHE A 960 2.47 17.57 -51.51
CA PHE A 960 2.46 17.18 -50.08
C PHE A 960 1.03 17.10 -49.55
N LYS A 961 0.20 18.11 -49.86
CA LYS A 961 -1.21 18.12 -49.46
C LYS A 961 -1.97 16.93 -50.05
N LYS A 962 -1.78 16.65 -51.35
CA LYS A 962 -2.41 15.52 -52.03
C LYS A 962 -2.00 14.17 -51.41
N ALA A 963 -0.70 13.97 -51.14
CA ALA A 963 -0.21 12.75 -50.49
C ALA A 963 -0.76 12.57 -49.08
N MET A 964 -0.90 13.65 -48.30
CA MET A 964 -1.52 13.61 -46.98
C MET A 964 -3.03 13.34 -47.05
N ASP A 965 -3.75 13.97 -47.99
CA ASP A 965 -5.18 13.74 -48.18
C ASP A 965 -5.47 12.30 -48.62
N GLU A 966 -4.63 11.72 -49.50
CA GLU A 966 -4.70 10.31 -49.90
C GLU A 966 -4.38 9.35 -48.73
N LEU A 967 -3.33 9.63 -47.96
CA LEU A 967 -2.96 8.82 -46.79
C LEU A 967 -4.05 8.84 -45.72
N ILE A 968 -4.63 10.02 -45.44
CA ILE A 968 -5.76 10.16 -44.52
C ILE A 968 -6.95 9.36 -45.06
N LYS A 969 -7.28 9.47 -46.36
CA LYS A 969 -8.40 8.74 -46.97
C LYS A 969 -8.21 7.22 -46.95
N MET A 970 -6.99 6.71 -47.13
CA MET A 970 -6.67 5.28 -47.02
C MET A 970 -6.69 4.77 -45.57
N THR A 971 -6.39 5.64 -44.61
CA THR A 971 -6.36 5.29 -43.19
C THR A 971 -7.76 5.34 -42.57
N ASP A 972 -8.58 6.31 -42.99
CA ASP A 972 -9.97 6.49 -42.55
C ASP A 972 -10.88 5.36 -43.05
N LEU A 973 -12.06 5.24 -42.46
CA LEU A 973 -13.06 4.25 -42.85
C LEU A 973 -13.76 4.67 -44.14
N ASN A 974 -13.94 3.73 -45.07
CA ASN A 974 -14.79 3.97 -46.24
C ASN A 974 -16.29 3.81 -45.87
N GLN A 975 -17.22 4.15 -46.79
CA GLN A 975 -18.65 4.08 -46.47
C GLN A 975 -19.16 2.66 -46.19
N GLU A 976 -18.56 1.64 -46.80
CA GLU A 976 -18.92 0.24 -46.55
C GLU A 976 -18.44 -0.21 -45.16
N GLU A 977 -17.22 0.18 -44.77
CA GLU A 977 -16.64 -0.09 -43.45
C GLU A 977 -17.35 0.68 -42.33
N LEU A 978 -17.89 1.88 -42.62
CA LEU A 978 -18.76 2.61 -41.69
C LEU A 978 -20.08 1.88 -41.45
N CYS A 979 -20.68 1.32 -42.50
CA CYS A 979 -21.89 0.48 -42.40
C CYS A 979 -21.59 -0.78 -41.57
N LEU A 980 -20.45 -1.42 -41.80
CA LEU A 980 -19.99 -2.58 -41.01
C LEU A 980 -19.68 -2.22 -39.55
N GLU A 981 -19.15 -1.02 -39.26
CA GLU A 981 -18.94 -0.52 -37.90
C GLU A 981 -20.29 -0.41 -37.15
N GLU A 982 -21.31 0.15 -37.80
CA GLU A 982 -22.68 0.28 -37.26
C GLU A 982 -23.33 -1.09 -37.06
N GLU A 983 -23.26 -1.99 -38.05
CA GLU A 983 -23.75 -3.37 -37.93
C GLU A 983 -23.06 -4.16 -36.80
N LEU A 984 -21.75 -3.97 -36.61
CA LEU A 984 -21.00 -4.58 -35.51
C LEU A 984 -21.46 -4.05 -34.15
N GLN A 985 -21.73 -2.76 -34.04
CA GLN A 985 -22.28 -2.15 -32.81
C GLN A 985 -23.65 -2.72 -32.47
N GLU A 986 -24.56 -2.80 -33.44
CA GLU A 986 -25.89 -3.40 -33.25
C GLU A 986 -25.79 -4.88 -32.83
N ARG A 987 -24.88 -5.65 -33.45
CA ARG A 987 -24.64 -7.05 -33.06
C ARG A 987 -24.08 -7.16 -31.63
N ILE A 988 -23.17 -6.28 -31.23
CA ILE A 988 -22.64 -6.24 -29.86
C ILE A 988 -23.76 -5.96 -28.86
N GLU A 989 -24.64 -4.99 -29.14
CA GLU A 989 -25.79 -4.68 -28.28
C GLU A 989 -26.74 -5.89 -28.16
N PHE A 990 -27.04 -6.54 -29.28
CA PHE A 990 -27.86 -7.74 -29.32
C PHE A 990 -27.28 -8.90 -28.49
N PHE A 991 -25.98 -9.19 -28.63
CA PHE A 991 -25.32 -10.24 -27.86
C PHE A 991 -25.16 -9.89 -26.38
N ASN A 992 -24.95 -8.61 -26.04
CA ASN A 992 -24.94 -8.13 -24.65
C ASN A 992 -26.30 -8.35 -23.98
N GLN A 993 -27.40 -8.12 -24.71
CA GLN A 993 -28.75 -8.36 -24.21
C GLN A 993 -29.00 -9.86 -23.97
N GLN A 994 -28.60 -10.72 -24.91
CA GLN A 994 -28.70 -12.17 -24.72
C GLN A 994 -27.83 -12.70 -23.58
N LEU A 995 -26.63 -12.15 -23.39
CA LEU A 995 -25.76 -12.51 -22.27
C LEU A 995 -26.40 -12.14 -20.94
N TYR A 996 -27.04 -10.98 -20.86
CA TYR A 996 -27.77 -10.55 -19.66
C TYR A 996 -28.90 -11.53 -19.30
N GLU A 997 -29.70 -11.92 -20.29
CA GLU A 997 -30.79 -12.89 -20.11
C GLU A 997 -30.26 -14.26 -19.67
N ALA A 998 -29.22 -14.77 -20.34
CA ALA A 998 -28.59 -16.04 -19.99
C ALA A 998 -27.99 -16.06 -18.58
N VAL A 999 -27.28 -15.00 -18.17
CA VAL A 999 -26.71 -14.87 -16.82
C VAL A 999 -27.81 -14.76 -15.76
N ASN A 1000 -28.91 -14.05 -16.07
CA ASN A 1000 -30.05 -13.94 -15.15
C ASN A 1000 -30.82 -15.27 -15.01
N GLU A 1001 -30.89 -16.08 -16.07
CA GLU A 1001 -31.46 -17.43 -16.04
C GLU A 1001 -30.56 -18.43 -15.29
N GLU A 1002 -29.25 -18.39 -15.49
CA GLU A 1002 -28.26 -19.22 -14.77
C GLU A 1002 -28.19 -18.91 -13.28
N LEU A 1003 -28.41 -17.66 -12.87
CA LEU A 1003 -28.49 -17.28 -11.46
C LEU A 1003 -29.74 -17.83 -10.77
N ASN A 1004 -30.76 -18.26 -11.53
CA ASN A 1004 -32.04 -18.78 -11.03
C ASN A 1004 -32.22 -20.30 -11.18
N LYS A 1005 -31.35 -21.00 -11.90
CA LYS A 1005 -31.38 -22.48 -12.05
C LYS A 1005 -30.09 -23.07 -11.51
N ASP A 1006 -30.16 -24.23 -10.88
CA ASP A 1006 -29.01 -24.97 -10.31
C ASP A 1006 -27.95 -25.32 -11.38
N GLY A 1007 -27.08 -24.36 -11.69
CA GLY A 1007 -25.73 -24.52 -12.22
C GLY A 1007 -25.50 -25.55 -13.33
N GLN A 1008 -26.29 -25.53 -14.40
CA GLN A 1008 -26.12 -26.51 -15.49
C GLN A 1008 -25.90 -25.99 -16.92
N ASP A 1009 -25.67 -24.70 -17.18
CA ASP A 1009 -25.43 -24.30 -18.59
C ASP A 1009 -24.37 -23.22 -18.84
N SER A 1010 -23.22 -23.29 -18.15
CA SER A 1010 -22.03 -22.43 -18.38
C SER A 1010 -21.55 -22.37 -19.84
N GLN A 1011 -22.01 -23.26 -20.73
CA GLN A 1011 -21.66 -23.26 -22.15
C GLN A 1011 -22.25 -22.07 -22.91
N LYS A 1012 -23.51 -21.70 -22.67
CA LYS A 1012 -24.17 -20.60 -23.40
C LYS A 1012 -23.55 -19.24 -23.05
N VAL A 1013 -23.22 -19.03 -21.77
CA VAL A 1013 -22.51 -17.82 -21.30
C VAL A 1013 -21.09 -17.77 -21.87
N ASP A 1014 -20.37 -18.90 -21.92
CA ASP A 1014 -19.04 -18.97 -22.52
C ASP A 1014 -19.07 -18.66 -24.04
N GLU A 1015 -20.01 -19.24 -24.80
CA GLU A 1015 -20.17 -19.00 -26.24
C GLU A 1015 -20.50 -17.54 -26.56
N LEU A 1016 -21.45 -16.95 -25.83
CA LEU A 1016 -21.83 -15.54 -25.98
C LEU A 1016 -20.67 -14.60 -25.64
N THR A 1017 -19.87 -14.95 -24.63
CA THR A 1017 -18.69 -14.17 -24.24
C THR A 1017 -17.60 -14.24 -25.31
N GLU A 1018 -17.33 -15.41 -25.87
CA GLU A 1018 -16.34 -15.57 -26.94
C GLU A 1018 -16.71 -14.79 -28.21
N GLU A 1019 -17.98 -14.82 -28.63
CA GLU A 1019 -18.47 -14.02 -29.76
C GLU A 1019 -18.40 -12.51 -29.48
N LEU A 1020 -18.77 -12.06 -28.29
CA LEU A 1020 -18.64 -10.64 -27.89
C LEU A 1020 -17.18 -10.16 -27.95
N VAL A 1021 -16.23 -11.00 -27.56
CA VAL A 1021 -14.79 -10.69 -27.63
C VAL A 1021 -14.32 -10.58 -29.08
N LYS A 1022 -14.77 -11.46 -29.98
CA LYS A 1022 -14.46 -11.37 -31.42
C LYS A 1022 -14.97 -10.06 -32.01
N LEU A 1023 -16.25 -9.75 -31.79
CA LEU A 1023 -16.89 -8.53 -32.31
C LEU A 1023 -16.22 -7.25 -31.77
N HIS A 1024 -15.87 -7.22 -30.47
CA HIS A 1024 -15.14 -6.09 -29.89
C HIS A 1024 -13.73 -5.90 -30.50
N ASN A 1025 -13.02 -6.98 -30.80
CA ASN A 1025 -11.70 -6.89 -31.44
C ASN A 1025 -11.81 -6.37 -32.89
N GLU A 1026 -12.84 -6.77 -33.63
CA GLU A 1026 -13.13 -6.25 -34.95
C GLU A 1026 -13.48 -4.75 -34.90
N LEU A 1027 -14.40 -4.35 -34.01
CA LEU A 1027 -14.78 -2.94 -33.80
C LEU A 1027 -13.56 -2.08 -33.39
N LYS A 1028 -12.68 -2.64 -32.56
CA LYS A 1028 -11.44 -1.97 -32.13
C LYS A 1028 -10.50 -1.68 -33.29
N SER A 1029 -10.37 -2.60 -34.25
CA SER A 1029 -9.51 -2.37 -35.42
C SER A 1029 -9.99 -1.19 -36.28
N TYR A 1030 -11.31 -1.00 -36.37
CA TYR A 1030 -11.93 0.13 -37.05
C TYR A 1030 -11.79 1.44 -36.26
N SER A 1031 -11.99 1.41 -34.95
CA SER A 1031 -11.86 2.61 -34.09
C SER A 1031 -10.42 3.13 -34.01
N GLU A 1032 -9.41 2.25 -33.97
CA GLU A 1032 -8.00 2.61 -34.02
C GLU A 1032 -7.62 3.31 -35.34
N ARG A 1033 -8.09 2.80 -36.48
CA ARG A 1033 -7.89 3.40 -37.80
C ARG A 1033 -8.51 4.80 -37.89
N LYS A 1034 -9.76 4.95 -37.44
CA LYS A 1034 -10.49 6.24 -37.38
C LYS A 1034 -9.75 7.27 -36.52
N ARG A 1035 -9.29 6.84 -35.34
CA ARG A 1035 -8.49 7.67 -34.42
C ARG A 1035 -7.17 8.12 -35.05
N GLN A 1036 -6.47 7.20 -35.72
CA GLN A 1036 -5.22 7.51 -36.42
C GLN A 1036 -5.44 8.51 -37.56
N ALA A 1037 -6.48 8.32 -38.37
CA ALA A 1037 -6.86 9.27 -39.42
C ALA A 1037 -7.20 10.66 -38.85
N GLN A 1038 -7.91 10.70 -37.72
CA GLN A 1038 -8.25 11.95 -37.03
C GLN A 1038 -7.03 12.65 -36.43
N GLN A 1039 -6.09 11.89 -35.87
CA GLN A 1039 -4.81 12.41 -35.38
C GLN A 1039 -4.00 13.03 -36.53
N TYR A 1040 -3.92 12.37 -37.68
CA TYR A 1040 -3.28 12.94 -38.88
C TYR A 1040 -3.96 14.24 -39.34
N LYS A 1041 -5.30 14.31 -39.36
CA LYS A 1041 -6.05 15.55 -39.67
C LYS A 1041 -5.69 16.68 -38.69
N GLN A 1042 -5.64 16.39 -37.40
CA GLN A 1042 -5.31 17.40 -36.36
C GLN A 1042 -3.86 17.90 -36.46
N GLU A 1043 -2.89 16.99 -36.57
CA GLU A 1043 -1.48 17.36 -36.70
C GLU A 1043 -1.20 18.10 -38.01
N LEU A 1044 -1.85 17.72 -39.12
CA LEU A 1044 -1.78 18.44 -40.39
C LEU A 1044 -2.33 19.86 -40.26
N ASN A 1045 -3.49 20.05 -39.62
CA ASN A 1045 -4.07 21.37 -39.35
C ASN A 1045 -3.18 22.24 -38.47
N TRP A 1046 -2.57 21.65 -37.44
CA TRP A 1046 -1.58 22.34 -36.61
C TRP A 1046 -0.36 22.78 -37.44
N LEU A 1047 0.18 21.89 -38.27
CA LEU A 1047 1.32 22.17 -39.13
C LEU A 1047 0.99 23.32 -40.09
N TRP A 1048 -0.16 23.31 -40.74
CA TRP A 1048 -0.61 24.42 -41.59
C TRP A 1048 -0.70 25.76 -40.83
N LYS A 1049 -1.22 25.75 -39.60
CA LYS A 1049 -1.27 26.94 -38.75
C LYS A 1049 0.13 27.48 -38.42
N GLN A 1050 1.11 26.60 -38.22
CA GLN A 1050 2.50 27.02 -38.00
C GLN A 1050 3.19 27.51 -39.28
N LEU A 1051 3.00 26.82 -40.41
CA LEU A 1051 3.57 27.21 -41.70
C LEU A 1051 3.07 28.59 -42.17
N ARG A 1052 1.83 28.97 -41.85
CA ARG A 1052 1.31 30.32 -42.10
C ARG A 1052 2.07 31.43 -41.35
N LYS A 1053 2.66 31.12 -40.19
CA LYS A 1053 3.44 32.07 -39.38
C LYS A 1053 4.88 32.23 -39.87
N ILE A 1054 5.32 31.37 -40.78
CA ILE A 1054 6.65 31.45 -41.37
C ILE A 1054 6.63 32.52 -42.46
N ASP A 1055 7.52 33.50 -42.36
CA ASP A 1055 7.72 34.53 -43.37
C ASP A 1055 8.49 33.94 -44.57
N ASP A 1056 7.79 33.79 -45.69
CA ASP A 1056 8.33 33.21 -46.92
C ASP A 1056 9.44 34.08 -47.49
N LYS A 1057 9.30 35.41 -47.40
CA LYS A 1057 10.29 36.36 -47.92
C LYS A 1057 11.59 36.32 -47.14
N ALA A 1058 11.53 36.06 -45.83
CA ALA A 1058 12.71 35.94 -44.97
C ALA A 1058 13.53 34.66 -45.24
N ILE A 1059 12.89 33.56 -45.64
CA ILE A 1059 13.61 32.32 -45.99
C ILE A 1059 14.12 32.37 -47.43
N GLU A 1060 13.39 33.00 -48.35
CA GLU A 1060 13.88 33.27 -49.71
C GLU A 1060 15.02 34.31 -49.73
N SER A 1061 14.96 35.33 -48.88
CA SER A 1061 16.03 36.33 -48.77
C SER A 1061 17.33 35.77 -48.17
N LEU A 1062 17.34 34.55 -47.63
CA LEU A 1062 18.58 33.83 -47.31
C LEU A 1062 19.41 33.49 -48.56
N GLU A 1063 18.86 33.64 -49.77
CA GLU A 1063 19.60 33.60 -51.04
C GLU A 1063 20.37 34.91 -51.32
N VAL A 1064 20.06 36.00 -50.61
CA VAL A 1064 20.71 37.33 -50.70
C VAL A 1064 21.05 37.84 -49.30
N LEU A 1065 22.10 37.26 -48.71
CA LEU A 1065 22.47 37.46 -47.30
C LEU A 1065 23.00 38.88 -46.98
N ARG A 1066 22.25 39.62 -46.15
CA ARG A 1066 22.82 40.57 -45.17
C ARG A 1066 23.04 39.85 -43.84
N LYS A 1067 24.05 40.26 -43.07
CA LYS A 1067 24.47 39.65 -41.81
C LYS A 1067 23.45 39.81 -40.66
N ASP A 1068 22.41 40.61 -40.92
CA ASP A 1068 21.52 41.21 -39.93
C ASP A 1068 20.16 40.47 -39.85
N GLN A 1069 19.95 39.44 -40.69
CA GLN A 1069 18.75 38.61 -40.73
C GLN A 1069 19.12 37.12 -40.71
N GLU A 1070 19.28 36.54 -39.52
CA GLU A 1070 19.25 35.08 -39.36
C GLU A 1070 17.80 34.64 -39.15
N VAL A 1071 17.28 33.75 -40.00
CA VAL A 1071 16.01 33.09 -39.72
C VAL A 1071 16.27 32.01 -38.65
N PRO A 1072 15.65 32.10 -37.46
CA PRO A 1072 15.87 31.12 -36.40
C PRO A 1072 15.28 29.77 -36.79
N PHE A 1073 16.04 28.70 -36.56
CA PHE A 1073 15.58 27.32 -36.72
C PHE A 1073 14.37 27.04 -35.82
N ARG A 1074 13.29 26.51 -36.39
CA ARG A 1074 12.06 26.15 -35.67
C ARG A 1074 12.16 24.76 -35.04
N GLU A 1075 12.88 24.69 -33.92
CA GLU A 1075 13.04 23.45 -33.13
C GLU A 1075 11.71 22.85 -32.67
N ASP A 1076 10.74 23.71 -32.31
CA ASP A 1076 9.40 23.31 -31.90
C ASP A 1076 8.65 22.53 -32.99
N ILE A 1077 8.82 22.93 -34.26
CA ILE A 1077 8.25 22.21 -35.40
C ILE A 1077 9.03 20.93 -35.63
N PHE A 1078 10.36 20.99 -35.67
CA PHE A 1078 11.21 19.82 -35.92
C PHE A 1078 10.92 18.68 -34.94
N ALA A 1079 10.95 18.95 -33.64
CA ALA A 1079 10.75 17.94 -32.60
C ALA A 1079 9.34 17.33 -32.62
N ARG A 1080 8.33 18.11 -33.06
CA ARG A 1080 6.95 17.64 -33.16
C ARG A 1080 6.71 16.80 -34.41
N ILE A 1081 7.19 17.21 -35.58
CA ILE A 1081 6.81 16.58 -36.86
C ILE A 1081 7.81 15.54 -37.37
N VAL A 1082 9.10 15.64 -37.03
CA VAL A 1082 10.12 14.72 -37.53
C VAL A 1082 10.22 13.51 -36.60
N GLU A 1083 10.03 12.32 -37.15
CA GLU A 1083 10.24 11.05 -36.43
C GLU A 1083 11.71 10.63 -36.50
N SER A 1084 12.29 10.68 -37.70
CA SER A 1084 13.71 10.42 -37.95
C SER A 1084 14.13 10.99 -39.32
N GLY A 1085 15.43 11.15 -39.55
CA GLY A 1085 15.96 11.57 -40.86
C GLY A 1085 17.11 10.71 -41.35
N LYS A 1086 17.27 10.63 -42.67
CA LYS A 1086 18.41 9.99 -43.34
C LYS A 1086 19.20 11.05 -44.10
N ILE A 1087 20.52 11.10 -43.91
CA ILE A 1087 21.43 11.96 -44.69
C ILE A 1087 22.36 11.08 -45.52
N PHE A 1088 22.35 11.29 -46.84
CA PHE A 1088 23.19 10.57 -47.81
C PHE A 1088 24.52 11.30 -48.05
N THR A 1089 25.49 10.60 -48.64
CA THR A 1089 26.84 11.14 -48.88
C THR A 1089 26.86 12.44 -49.70
N ASP A 1090 25.93 12.63 -50.64
CA ASP A 1090 25.80 13.87 -51.44
C ASP A 1090 25.13 15.04 -50.66
N GLY A 1091 24.63 14.77 -49.47
CA GLY A 1091 23.89 15.73 -48.63
C GLY A 1091 22.39 15.73 -48.88
N LYS A 1092 21.84 14.81 -49.68
CA LYS A 1092 20.39 14.62 -49.76
C LYS A 1092 19.84 14.20 -48.40
N MET A 1093 18.77 14.87 -47.96
CA MET A 1093 18.10 14.61 -46.68
C MET A 1093 16.69 14.11 -46.92
N VAL A 1094 16.35 12.97 -46.31
CA VAL A 1094 14.99 12.39 -46.32
C VAL A 1094 14.47 12.38 -44.90
N TYR A 1095 13.38 13.11 -44.65
CA TYR A 1095 12.73 13.20 -43.35
C TYR A 1095 11.55 12.24 -43.32
N LYS A 1096 11.56 11.31 -42.36
CA LYS A 1096 10.38 10.53 -42.00
C LYS A 1096 9.57 11.35 -41.01
N LEU A 1097 8.37 11.75 -41.39
CA LEU A 1097 7.48 12.56 -40.58
C LEU A 1097 6.60 11.66 -39.71
N LYS A 1098 6.23 12.12 -38.51
CA LYS A 1098 5.27 11.43 -37.62
C LYS A 1098 3.85 11.34 -38.21
N LEU A 1099 3.62 12.06 -39.31
CA LEU A 1099 2.42 11.99 -40.15
C LEU A 1099 2.43 10.77 -41.11
N GLY A 1100 3.47 9.93 -41.08
CA GLY A 1100 3.56 8.69 -41.86
C GLY A 1100 4.22 8.83 -43.24
N LEU A 1101 4.57 10.04 -43.67
CA LEU A 1101 5.22 10.30 -44.96
C LEU A 1101 6.74 10.46 -44.85
N GLU A 1102 7.46 10.03 -45.89
CA GLU A 1102 8.85 10.44 -46.13
C GLU A 1102 8.86 11.63 -47.09
N TRP A 1103 9.58 12.70 -46.75
CA TRP A 1103 9.68 13.91 -47.58
C TRP A 1103 11.13 14.36 -47.74
N SER A 1104 11.48 14.85 -48.93
CA SER A 1104 12.82 15.34 -49.25
C SER A 1104 12.77 16.47 -50.27
N ILE A 1105 13.77 17.34 -50.24
CA ILE A 1105 13.94 18.43 -51.21
C ILE A 1105 15.25 18.25 -51.98
N ASP A 1106 15.33 18.81 -53.19
CA ASP A 1106 16.56 18.84 -53.97
C ASP A 1106 17.45 20.02 -53.55
N PHE A 1107 17.92 20.00 -52.30
CA PHE A 1107 18.88 20.95 -51.76
C PHE A 1107 20.02 20.20 -51.09
N LYS A 1108 21.16 20.14 -51.77
CA LYS A 1108 22.30 19.31 -51.36
C LYS A 1108 23.38 20.15 -50.69
N ASN A 1109 24.36 19.47 -50.08
CA ASN A 1109 25.47 20.14 -49.41
C ASN A 1109 26.35 20.95 -50.38
N GLY A 1110 26.36 20.60 -51.67
CA GLY A 1110 27.04 21.37 -52.72
C GLY A 1110 26.43 22.76 -52.91
N ASP A 1111 25.10 22.85 -52.97
CA ASP A 1111 24.35 24.11 -53.15
C ASP A 1111 24.59 25.05 -51.97
N TYR A 1112 24.58 24.50 -50.75
CA TYR A 1112 24.91 25.25 -49.54
C TYR A 1112 26.33 25.82 -49.56
N LYS A 1113 27.32 25.04 -50.00
CA LYS A 1113 28.71 25.53 -50.11
C LYS A 1113 28.84 26.65 -51.12
N LYS A 1114 28.12 26.57 -52.25
CA LYS A 1114 28.08 27.63 -53.27
C LYS A 1114 27.52 28.93 -52.69
N LEU A 1115 26.39 28.84 -52.00
CA LEU A 1115 25.72 29.98 -51.34
C LEU A 1115 26.61 30.66 -50.29
N ILE A 1116 27.31 29.90 -49.44
CA ILE A 1116 28.27 30.45 -48.47
C ILE A 1116 29.49 31.09 -49.15
N SER A 1117 29.94 30.54 -50.28
CA SER A 1117 31.06 31.10 -51.05
C SER A 1117 30.69 32.46 -51.65
N GLU A 1118 29.49 32.55 -52.25
CA GLU A 1118 28.94 33.79 -52.81
C GLU A 1118 28.73 34.85 -51.72
N GLN A 1119 28.21 34.47 -50.55
CA GLN A 1119 28.09 35.35 -49.39
C GLN A 1119 29.45 35.91 -48.96
N LYS A 1120 30.46 35.05 -48.77
CA LYS A 1120 31.80 35.48 -48.36
C LYS A 1120 32.43 36.40 -49.41
N ALA A 1121 32.17 36.17 -50.69
CA ALA A 1121 32.62 37.06 -51.76
C ALA A 1121 31.93 38.43 -51.69
N ALA A 1122 30.61 38.47 -51.47
CA ALA A 1122 29.85 39.70 -51.29
C ALA A 1122 30.28 40.49 -50.03
N GLU A 1123 30.49 39.81 -48.90
CA GLU A 1123 31.00 40.44 -47.67
C GLU A 1123 32.40 41.03 -47.86
N ARG A 1124 33.28 40.33 -48.59
CA ARG A 1124 34.61 40.85 -48.93
C ARG A 1124 34.50 42.10 -49.81
N ARG A 1125 33.59 42.12 -50.78
CA ARG A 1125 33.31 43.31 -51.62
C ARG A 1125 32.80 44.48 -50.78
N ALA A 1126 31.81 44.24 -49.92
CA ALA A 1126 31.23 45.26 -49.06
C ALA A 1126 32.25 45.82 -48.04
N LYS A 1127 33.07 44.98 -47.42
CA LYS A 1127 34.16 45.41 -46.54
C LYS A 1127 35.21 46.22 -47.29
N LYS A 1128 35.57 45.80 -48.51
CA LYS A 1128 36.50 46.54 -49.36
C LYS A 1128 35.94 47.92 -49.71
N GLU A 1129 34.66 48.00 -50.08
CA GLU A 1129 34.00 49.27 -50.38
C GLU A 1129 33.89 50.19 -49.16
N ALA A 1130 33.54 49.63 -47.99
CA ALA A 1130 33.49 50.37 -46.73
C ALA A 1130 34.89 50.90 -46.33
N PHE A 1131 35.94 50.09 -46.49
CA PHE A 1131 37.33 50.49 -46.26
C PHE A 1131 37.77 51.63 -47.20
N LEU A 1132 37.40 51.57 -48.49
CA LEU A 1132 37.68 52.63 -49.46
C LEU A 1132 36.94 53.96 -49.18
N LYS A 1133 35.88 53.92 -48.36
CA LYS A 1133 35.15 55.08 -47.84
C LYS A 1133 35.54 55.43 -46.39
N GLY A 1134 36.48 54.68 -45.80
CA GLY A 1134 36.93 54.82 -44.42
C GLY A 1134 37.84 56.03 -44.17
N PRO A 1135 38.09 56.36 -42.89
CA PRO A 1135 38.87 57.53 -42.50
C PRO A 1135 40.33 57.47 -42.98
N GLU A 1136 40.93 56.29 -43.08
CA GLU A 1136 42.33 56.11 -43.49
C GLU A 1136 42.53 56.43 -44.98
N VAL A 1137 41.58 56.02 -45.82
CA VAL A 1137 41.59 56.35 -47.26
C VAL A 1137 41.22 57.80 -47.49
N LYS A 1138 40.36 58.40 -46.64
CA LYS A 1138 40.09 59.84 -46.67
C LYS A 1138 41.35 60.65 -46.33
N ALA A 1139 42.06 60.27 -45.26
CA ALA A 1139 43.33 60.89 -44.87
C ALA A 1139 44.40 60.73 -45.97
N LEU A 1140 44.43 59.60 -46.68
CA LEU A 1140 45.29 59.41 -47.85
C LEU A 1140 44.98 60.39 -48.98
N LEU A 1141 43.69 60.60 -49.28
CA LEU A 1141 43.29 61.55 -50.31
C LEU A 1141 43.61 63.00 -49.90
N GLU A 1142 43.46 63.35 -48.62
CA GLU A 1142 43.89 64.66 -48.09
C GLU A 1142 45.41 64.84 -48.15
N PHE A 1143 46.19 63.82 -47.79
CA PHE A 1143 47.65 63.82 -47.89
C PHE A 1143 48.16 63.91 -49.35
N CYS A 1144 47.36 63.44 -50.30
CA CYS A 1144 47.67 63.38 -51.74
C CYS A 1144 47.07 64.57 -52.54
N GLN A 1145 46.81 65.71 -51.89
CA GLN A 1145 46.41 66.93 -52.59
C GLN A 1145 47.52 67.46 -53.52
N GLU A 1146 48.77 67.41 -53.05
CA GLU A 1146 49.96 67.65 -53.87
C GLU A 1146 50.46 66.36 -54.54
N PRO A 1147 51.13 66.43 -55.70
CA PRO A 1147 51.68 65.23 -56.36
C PRO A 1147 52.73 64.54 -55.49
N LYS A 1148 52.46 63.32 -55.02
CA LYS A 1148 53.40 62.50 -54.23
C LYS A 1148 53.83 61.24 -54.98
N PRO A 1149 55.08 60.78 -54.86
CA PRO A 1149 55.52 59.51 -55.44
C PRO A 1149 54.91 58.32 -54.68
N PHE A 1150 54.84 57.16 -55.33
CA PHE A 1150 54.29 55.94 -54.73
C PHE A 1150 54.91 55.59 -53.36
N SER A 1151 56.22 55.79 -53.21
CA SER A 1151 56.97 55.50 -51.98
C SER A 1151 56.46 56.31 -50.78
N GLU A 1152 56.09 57.57 -50.98
CA GLU A 1152 55.58 58.44 -49.92
C GLU A 1152 54.13 58.09 -49.56
N LEU A 1153 53.29 57.82 -50.55
CA LEU A 1153 51.91 57.38 -50.32
C LEU A 1153 51.87 56.05 -49.58
N PHE A 1154 52.74 55.11 -49.97
CA PHE A 1154 52.87 53.84 -49.28
C PHE A 1154 53.40 54.03 -47.85
N LYS A 1155 54.43 54.86 -47.64
CA LYS A 1155 54.96 55.14 -46.30
C LYS A 1155 53.91 55.78 -45.39
N PHE A 1156 53.12 56.71 -45.90
CA PHE A 1156 52.01 57.34 -45.19
C PHE A 1156 50.93 56.33 -44.80
N MET A 1157 50.48 55.52 -45.75
CA MET A 1157 49.47 54.48 -45.49
C MET A 1157 49.96 53.40 -44.55
N ASN A 1158 51.19 52.93 -44.72
CA ASN A 1158 51.79 51.93 -43.85
C ASN A 1158 52.02 52.46 -42.42
N GLY A 1159 52.22 53.78 -42.27
CA GLY A 1159 52.28 54.45 -40.96
C GLY A 1159 50.95 54.49 -40.22
N MET A 1160 49.82 54.55 -40.94
CA MET A 1160 48.47 54.55 -40.34
C MET A 1160 47.89 53.14 -40.20
N LEU A 1161 48.15 52.27 -41.16
CA LEU A 1161 47.58 50.95 -41.26
C LEU A 1161 48.65 50.02 -41.83
N SER A 1162 49.22 49.16 -40.99
CA SER A 1162 50.31 48.24 -41.37
C SER A 1162 49.91 47.37 -42.56
N ILE A 1163 50.26 47.79 -43.78
CA ILE A 1163 49.80 47.27 -45.06
C ILE A 1163 51.00 46.93 -45.94
N SER A 1164 50.94 45.81 -46.67
CA SER A 1164 52.02 45.48 -47.61
C SER A 1164 51.95 46.34 -48.87
N GLU A 1165 53.10 46.52 -49.52
CA GLU A 1165 53.20 47.35 -50.74
C GLU A 1165 52.29 46.85 -51.87
N SER A 1166 52.22 45.53 -52.07
CA SER A 1166 51.34 44.93 -53.08
C SER A 1166 49.87 45.13 -52.73
N HIS A 1167 49.49 44.97 -51.45
CA HIS A 1167 48.11 45.15 -51.02
C HIS A 1167 47.69 46.61 -51.18
N PHE A 1168 48.52 47.56 -50.78
CA PHE A 1168 48.26 48.99 -50.98
C PHE A 1168 48.09 49.32 -52.46
N ARG A 1169 49.00 48.84 -53.32
CA ARG A 1169 48.96 49.11 -54.76
C ARG A 1169 47.69 48.54 -55.42
N GLU A 1170 47.39 47.26 -55.20
CA GLU A 1170 46.30 46.57 -55.89
C GLU A 1170 44.91 46.89 -55.33
N THR A 1171 44.79 47.00 -54.00
CA THR A 1171 43.46 47.08 -53.37
C THR A 1171 43.04 48.48 -52.98
N VAL A 1172 43.97 49.44 -52.92
CA VAL A 1172 43.72 50.83 -52.54
C VAL A 1172 44.05 51.77 -53.69
N LEU A 1173 45.32 51.88 -54.08
CA LEU A 1173 45.77 52.87 -55.05
C LEU A 1173 45.17 52.64 -56.45
N ASN A 1174 45.27 51.43 -57.00
CA ASN A 1174 44.72 51.11 -58.33
C ASN A 1174 43.20 51.29 -58.35
N VAL A 1175 42.50 50.92 -57.28
CA VAL A 1175 41.05 51.09 -57.18
C VAL A 1175 40.66 52.56 -57.11
N LEU A 1176 41.43 53.40 -56.40
CA LEU A 1176 41.20 54.85 -56.35
C LEU A 1176 41.51 55.54 -57.68
N LEU A 1177 42.48 55.03 -58.44
CA LEU A 1177 42.75 55.46 -59.82
C LEU A 1177 41.61 55.06 -60.77
N GLU A 1178 41.13 53.82 -60.71
CA GLU A 1178 40.00 53.33 -61.50
C GLU A 1178 38.70 54.09 -61.19
N GLN A 1179 38.49 54.45 -59.92
CA GLN A 1179 37.36 55.29 -59.48
C GLN A 1179 37.51 56.78 -59.82
N GLY A 1180 38.64 57.20 -60.39
CA GLY A 1180 38.94 58.60 -60.72
C GLY A 1180 39.16 59.50 -59.50
N ARG A 1181 39.30 58.94 -58.29
CA ARG A 1181 39.55 59.66 -57.03
C ARG A 1181 41.01 60.07 -56.84
N MET A 1182 41.91 59.51 -57.66
CA MET A 1182 43.30 59.92 -57.82
C MET A 1182 43.68 59.82 -59.30
N LYS A 1183 44.69 60.60 -59.72
CA LYS A 1183 45.25 60.57 -61.08
C LYS A 1183 46.76 60.44 -61.05
N ARG A 1184 47.34 59.85 -62.11
CA ARG A 1184 48.80 59.77 -62.32
C ARG A 1184 49.29 61.06 -62.99
N LYS A 1185 50.31 61.70 -62.43
CA LYS A 1185 51.04 62.81 -63.02
C LYS A 1185 52.46 62.38 -63.37
N PHE A 1186 52.91 62.79 -64.56
CA PHE A 1186 54.28 62.61 -65.02
C PHE A 1186 55.01 63.95 -64.95
N PRO A 1187 56.25 64.01 -64.44
CA PRO A 1187 56.99 65.27 -64.37
C PRO A 1187 57.36 65.79 -65.76
N GLU A 1188 57.23 67.11 -65.97
CA GLU A 1188 57.45 67.78 -67.27
C GLU A 1188 58.92 67.83 -67.73
N LYS A 1189 59.90 67.52 -66.87
CA LYS A 1189 61.33 67.52 -67.22
C LYS A 1189 61.94 66.12 -67.16
N ARG A 1190 62.41 65.62 -68.31
CA ARG A 1190 63.18 64.36 -68.43
C ARG A 1190 64.51 64.48 -67.69
N ASN A 1191 64.59 63.97 -66.46
CA ASN A 1191 65.86 63.56 -65.87
C ASN A 1191 65.72 62.20 -65.14
N ARG A 1192 66.85 61.47 -65.11
CA ARG A 1192 67.11 60.01 -65.02
C ARG A 1192 66.37 59.07 -64.03
N ALA A 1193 65.14 59.34 -63.61
CA ALA A 1193 64.22 58.29 -63.13
C ALA A 1193 62.78 58.71 -63.43
N MET A 1194 62.05 57.96 -64.25
CA MET A 1194 60.61 58.17 -64.47
C MET A 1194 59.84 57.83 -63.18
N MET A 1195 59.85 58.72 -62.19
CA MET A 1195 59.01 58.60 -61.00
C MET A 1195 57.60 59.08 -61.35
N ILE A 1196 56.62 58.19 -61.15
CA ILE A 1196 55.20 58.46 -61.33
C ILE A 1196 54.67 59.08 -60.02
N TYR A 1197 54.00 60.23 -60.13
CA TYR A 1197 53.36 60.91 -59.02
C TYR A 1197 51.85 60.71 -59.06
N TYR A 1198 51.19 60.81 -57.91
CA TYR A 1198 49.73 60.69 -57.80
C TYR A 1198 49.16 61.92 -57.08
N SER A 1199 47.97 62.37 -57.50
CA SER A 1199 47.27 63.52 -56.89
C SER A 1199 45.74 63.43 -57.03
N VAL A 1200 44.99 64.16 -56.20
CA VAL A 1200 43.49 64.20 -56.21
C VAL A 1200 42.89 65.29 -57.15
N GLU A 1201 43.73 66.21 -57.66
CA GLU A 1201 43.50 67.27 -58.69
C GLU A 1201 42.73 68.55 -58.27
N GLY A 1202 43.38 69.72 -58.51
CA GLY A 1202 42.73 71.04 -58.61
C GLY A 1202 43.35 72.24 -57.85
N VAL A 1203 44.61 72.63 -58.06
CA VAL A 1203 45.04 74.05 -57.91
C VAL A 1203 46.01 74.37 -59.04
N GLY A 1204 45.67 75.37 -59.86
CA GLY A 1204 46.41 75.76 -61.06
C GLY A 1204 47.54 76.75 -60.79
N ASP A 1205 48.38 76.93 -61.79
CA ASP A 1205 49.15 78.16 -61.98
C ASP A 1205 49.25 78.46 -63.48
N GLU A 1206 48.73 79.62 -63.87
CA GLU A 1206 48.95 80.26 -65.16
C GLU A 1206 50.37 80.85 -65.20
N GLY A 1207 51.07 80.76 -66.34
CA GLY A 1207 52.06 81.80 -66.65
C GLY A 1207 53.30 81.44 -67.48
N ARG A 1208 53.17 81.73 -68.79
CA ARG A 1208 54.15 82.38 -69.68
C ARG A 1208 55.23 81.60 -70.45
N VAL A 1209 55.02 81.68 -71.78
CA VAL A 1209 55.90 82.22 -72.85
C VAL A 1209 57.07 81.37 -73.36
N ASN A 1210 56.95 81.08 -74.67
CA ASN A 1210 57.99 80.84 -75.69
C ASN A 1210 59.45 80.88 -75.23
N PHE A 1211 60.13 79.74 -75.30
CA PHE A 1211 61.15 79.41 -76.32
C PHE A 1211 61.44 77.91 -76.31
#